data_AF-A0A146FSI1-F1
#
_entry.id   AF-A0A146FSI1-F1
#
_cell.length_a   1.000
_cell.length_b   1.000
_cell.length_c   1.000
_cell.angle_alpha   90.00
_cell.angle_beta   90.00
_cell.angle_gamma   90.00
#
_symmetry.space_group_name_H-M   'P 1'
#
loop_
_entity.id
_entity.type
_entity.pdbx_description
1 polymer ?
#
loop_
_entity_poly.entity_id
_entity_poly.type
_entity_poly.pdbx_seq_one_letter_code
_entity_poly.pdbx_strand_id
1 'polypeptide(L)'
;MSPKRPIRATATSKPQPQPVTSGRITRPRKSRPTKTTTFTRISNPTAHTHSHPHPERQEQETEGQPPAWAENRPELCDALPWFRSVQGGVYHNGNICWGFLIDADCGIRSYLDDEVVITRVGGGCTKDANGDLVLIKDQDGDSAAMSSILTSMELNVPVGIVIGNRNTLLNRSLPHRYNVMAYFRITHVWYERIGRRTGAKVRFEKMDLGSKSWWAAKHSPSPLERNKRNYAMQAEQARCGACNQYSVRIYDQGWMCLQPSCKLFWTISGSSSAPADLIFHEKFLKSRLPQDPTIQPHYSLVPDLLSTLKDADSDALSKRITWKGIICPLCRRCISRRFWWGWRCADDDAVRDRDGEWKCPFEHILPIRPIALRWVIDDMEMSPIKRALSWDAKFMVPEVDDVSLYPYRKLTYTIPGVGSIMHLVANREINTRRNGPDKLFEQLQCEELGLRRYPLAQSVDPNKELKQGMPYKYVVSVSSKSFKEACPPILRAMGRLTWASKQAHLAAGDTFLPPNEMLLLGYLEDMRIGYHDDGESSLGPTISTLSLGAKSTMLVRMKYKYYHGYSRAKKLLEEDPVLPGCKNYLRRRELKAGLLSGSIDREGYDELRREGLLSMKKGGTGGGGEATPCIKMEVNHGDLVVMTGEGLQKFFEHSVIPDKRLRFALTARYIKPEFVGVEEMEKGRLDLGREWAYDGK
;
A
#
# COMPACT_ATOMS: atom_id res chain seq x y z
N MET A 1 64.00 15.63 -1.37
CA MET A 1 63.53 14.40 -0.70
C MET A 1 62.17 14.69 -0.09
N SER A 2 61.10 14.21 -0.75
CA SER A 2 59.71 14.47 -0.36
C SER A 2 59.07 13.16 0.14
N PRO A 3 58.28 13.16 1.23
CA PRO A 3 57.69 11.94 1.78
C PRO A 3 56.44 11.50 0.99
N LYS A 4 56.26 10.17 0.95
CA LYS A 4 55.28 9.41 0.17
C LYS A 4 53.83 9.65 0.63
N ARG A 5 52.90 9.63 -0.34
CA ARG A 5 51.43 9.61 -0.17
C ARG A 5 50.94 8.35 0.57
N PRO A 6 49.92 8.44 1.44
CA PRO A 6 49.21 7.28 1.95
C PRO A 6 48.17 6.74 0.94
N ILE A 7 47.98 5.43 1.00
CA ILE A 7 47.14 4.60 0.13
C ILE A 7 45.66 4.79 0.46
N ARG A 8 44.84 4.89 -0.59
CA ARG A 8 43.38 5.11 -0.55
C ARG A 8 42.67 3.80 -0.17
N ALA A 9 41.98 3.78 0.97
CA ALA A 9 41.09 2.69 1.36
C ALA A 9 39.91 2.58 0.37
N THR A 10 39.65 1.36 -0.11
CA THR A 10 38.51 0.98 -0.93
C THR A 10 37.22 1.10 -0.13
N ALA A 11 36.30 1.97 -0.58
CA ALA A 11 34.97 2.12 -0.01
C ALA A 11 34.14 0.85 -0.25
N THR A 12 33.76 0.18 0.84
CA THR A 12 32.76 -0.88 0.84
C THR A 12 31.39 -0.30 0.49
N SER A 13 30.76 -0.88 -0.52
CA SER A 13 29.42 -0.52 -0.99
C SER A 13 28.38 -0.80 0.10
N LYS A 14 27.75 0.24 0.64
CA LYS A 14 26.51 0.10 1.43
C LYS A 14 25.41 -0.50 0.55
N PRO A 15 24.61 -1.48 1.02
CA PRO A 15 23.50 -2.03 0.26
C PRO A 15 22.42 -0.95 0.04
N GLN A 16 22.00 -0.75 -1.21
CA GLN A 16 20.82 0.06 -1.53
C GLN A 16 19.56 -0.65 -1.02
N PRO A 17 18.60 0.05 -0.38
CA PRO A 17 17.30 -0.52 -0.04
C PRO A 17 16.53 -0.83 -1.32
N GLN A 18 16.11 -2.08 -1.50
CA GLN A 18 15.28 -2.50 -2.62
C GLN A 18 13.92 -1.78 -2.60
N PRO A 19 13.40 -1.31 -3.75
CA PRO A 19 12.09 -0.69 -3.83
C PRO A 19 11.00 -1.74 -3.59
N VAL A 20 10.10 -1.45 -2.65
CA VAL A 20 8.88 -2.22 -2.38
C VAL A 20 8.01 -2.19 -3.65
N THR A 21 7.82 -3.34 -4.28
CA THR A 21 6.94 -3.53 -5.42
C THR A 21 5.49 -3.32 -5.00
N SER A 22 4.85 -2.27 -5.53
CA SER A 22 3.41 -2.05 -5.41
C SER A 22 2.63 -3.14 -6.16
N GLY A 23 1.64 -3.71 -5.48
CA GLY A 23 0.79 -4.78 -5.98
C GLY A 23 -0.12 -4.36 -7.14
N ARG A 24 -0.41 -5.33 -8.02
CA ARG A 24 -1.21 -5.23 -9.25
C ARG A 24 -2.70 -4.97 -8.95
N ILE A 25 -3.28 -3.96 -9.60
CA ILE A 25 -4.73 -3.71 -9.64
C ILE A 25 -5.33 -4.50 -10.80
N THR A 26 -6.19 -5.47 -10.53
CA THR A 26 -7.01 -6.17 -11.54
C THR A 26 -8.36 -5.48 -11.70
N ARG A 27 -8.73 -5.13 -12.94
CA ARG A 27 -10.04 -4.53 -13.28
C ARG A 27 -11.18 -5.54 -13.04
N PRO A 28 -12.34 -5.13 -12.51
CA PRO A 28 -13.54 -5.97 -12.50
C PRO A 28 -14.08 -6.15 -13.93
N ARG A 29 -14.59 -7.35 -14.22
CA ARG A 29 -15.17 -7.77 -15.50
C ARG A 29 -16.54 -7.06 -15.67
N LYS A 30 -16.81 -6.52 -16.86
CA LYS A 30 -18.08 -5.82 -17.21
C LYS A 30 -19.29 -6.75 -16.96
N SER A 31 -20.27 -6.28 -16.21
CA SER A 31 -21.60 -6.88 -16.13
C SER A 31 -22.37 -6.61 -17.43
N ARG A 32 -23.05 -7.63 -17.94
CA ARG A 32 -24.01 -7.56 -19.06
C ARG A 32 -25.36 -7.05 -18.51
N PRO A 33 -26.17 -6.31 -19.29
CA PRO A 33 -27.38 -5.68 -18.77
C PRO A 33 -28.50 -6.70 -18.56
N THR A 34 -29.08 -6.72 -17.36
CA THR A 34 -30.23 -7.55 -17.01
C THR A 34 -31.50 -6.85 -17.47
N LYS A 35 -32.26 -7.48 -18.37
CA LYS A 35 -33.62 -7.07 -18.72
C LYS A 35 -34.56 -7.38 -17.55
N THR A 36 -35.30 -6.36 -17.12
CA THR A 36 -36.38 -6.45 -16.13
C THR A 36 -37.51 -7.30 -16.69
N THR A 37 -37.75 -8.46 -16.08
CA THR A 37 -39.00 -9.20 -16.29
C THR A 37 -39.48 -9.68 -14.93
N THR A 38 -40.57 -9.07 -14.49
CA THR A 38 -41.31 -9.37 -13.27
C THR A 38 -41.87 -10.78 -13.39
N PHE A 39 -41.45 -11.71 -12.52
CA PHE A 39 -42.21 -12.95 -12.31
C PHE A 39 -42.29 -13.31 -10.84
N THR A 40 -43.54 -13.45 -10.44
CA THR A 40 -44.10 -13.80 -9.14
C THR A 40 -43.59 -15.14 -8.63
N ARG A 41 -43.41 -15.17 -7.32
CA ARG A 41 -42.93 -16.32 -6.54
C ARG A 41 -44.03 -17.40 -6.52
N ILE A 42 -43.84 -18.47 -7.29
CA ILE A 42 -44.62 -19.70 -7.18
C ILE A 42 -43.67 -20.82 -6.77
N SER A 43 -43.97 -21.42 -5.63
CA SER A 43 -43.33 -22.62 -5.07
C SER A 43 -43.72 -23.88 -5.85
N ASN A 44 -42.75 -24.78 -6.11
CA ASN A 44 -42.86 -26.25 -6.19
C ASN A 44 -41.51 -26.86 -6.66
N PRO A 45 -41.25 -28.18 -6.54
CA PRO A 45 -40.86 -28.89 -5.32
C PRO A 45 -39.46 -29.54 -5.43
N THR A 46 -38.99 -30.02 -4.29
CA THR A 46 -37.75 -30.75 -4.01
C THR A 46 -37.36 -31.83 -5.02
N ALA A 47 -36.12 -31.76 -5.53
CA ALA A 47 -35.38 -32.91 -6.06
C ALA A 47 -34.37 -33.37 -4.99
N HIS A 48 -34.60 -34.56 -4.46
CA HIS A 48 -33.76 -35.21 -3.46
C HIS A 48 -32.39 -35.59 -4.05
N THR A 49 -31.33 -34.94 -3.56
CA THR A 49 -30.00 -35.54 -3.50
C THR A 49 -29.68 -35.76 -2.03
N HIS A 50 -29.50 -37.03 -1.66
CA HIS A 50 -29.14 -37.46 -0.31
C HIS A 50 -27.77 -36.88 0.10
N SER A 51 -27.78 -35.71 0.71
CA SER A 51 -26.71 -35.25 1.59
C SER A 51 -27.02 -35.77 2.98
N HIS A 52 -26.18 -36.68 3.49
CA HIS A 52 -26.18 -37.00 4.92
C HIS A 52 -26.01 -35.68 5.70
N PRO A 53 -26.91 -35.36 6.65
CA PRO A 53 -26.78 -34.16 7.44
C PRO A 53 -25.57 -34.32 8.37
N HIS A 54 -24.52 -33.55 8.12
CA HIS A 54 -23.53 -33.26 9.15
C HIS A 54 -24.27 -32.53 10.28
N PRO A 55 -24.16 -32.96 11.55
CA PRO A 55 -24.82 -32.28 12.65
C PRO A 55 -24.32 -30.84 12.70
N GLU A 56 -25.26 -29.88 12.77
CA GLU A 56 -24.97 -28.48 13.08
C GLU A 56 -24.16 -28.44 14.38
N ARG A 57 -22.85 -28.19 14.28
CA ARG A 57 -22.03 -27.97 15.47
C ARG A 57 -22.45 -26.62 16.04
N GLN A 58 -23.12 -26.63 17.19
CA GLN A 58 -23.30 -25.42 17.99
C GLN A 58 -21.91 -24.89 18.35
N GLU A 59 -21.54 -23.75 17.75
CA GLU A 59 -20.29 -23.08 18.07
C GLU A 59 -20.32 -22.61 19.52
N GLN A 60 -19.26 -22.90 20.27
CA GLN A 60 -19.14 -22.45 21.65
C GLN A 60 -18.75 -20.97 21.69
N GLU A 61 -19.20 -20.25 22.71
CA GLU A 61 -18.75 -18.88 22.96
C GLU A 61 -17.33 -18.86 23.56
N THR A 62 -16.60 -17.76 23.34
CA THR A 62 -15.31 -17.51 23.98
C THR A 62 -15.47 -16.99 25.41
N GLU A 63 -14.49 -17.25 26.26
CA GLU A 63 -14.46 -16.82 27.67
C GLU A 63 -14.45 -15.28 27.83
N GLY A 64 -13.74 -14.58 26.96
CA GLY A 64 -13.53 -13.15 27.09
C GLY A 64 -13.44 -12.42 25.76
N GLN A 65 -13.00 -11.16 25.84
CA GLN A 65 -12.81 -10.27 24.69
C GLN A 65 -11.33 -10.14 24.35
N PRO A 66 -10.97 -9.94 23.07
CA PRO A 66 -9.58 -9.73 22.70
C PRO A 66 -9.03 -8.42 23.27
N PRO A 67 -7.74 -8.36 23.61
CA PRO A 67 -7.09 -7.14 24.11
C PRO A 67 -7.02 -6.03 23.05
N ALA A 68 -7.10 -6.39 21.76
CA ALA A 68 -7.29 -5.47 20.64
C ALA A 68 -7.91 -6.21 19.43
N TRP A 69 -8.60 -5.47 18.57
CA TRP A 69 -9.28 -6.05 17.40
C TRP A 69 -9.36 -5.07 16.23
N ALA A 70 -9.71 -5.54 15.03
CA ALA A 70 -9.96 -4.66 13.88
C ALA A 70 -10.97 -5.26 12.89
N GLU A 71 -11.62 -4.39 12.12
CA GLU A 71 -12.49 -4.80 11.01
C GLU A 71 -11.70 -5.17 9.75
N ASN A 72 -10.52 -4.60 9.58
CA ASN A 72 -9.71 -4.77 8.38
C ASN A 72 -8.21 -4.85 8.71
N ARG A 73 -7.45 -5.48 7.82
CA ARG A 73 -6.00 -5.65 7.98
C ARG A 73 -5.22 -4.33 7.98
N PRO A 74 -5.57 -3.31 7.16
CA PRO A 74 -4.88 -2.03 7.22
C PRO A 74 -4.90 -1.39 8.62
N GLU A 75 -6.04 -1.41 9.32
CA GLU A 75 -6.15 -0.91 10.70
C GLU A 75 -5.20 -1.65 11.67
N LEU A 76 -5.12 -2.99 11.59
CA LEU A 76 -4.14 -3.75 12.36
C LEU A 76 -2.71 -3.32 12.04
N CYS A 77 -2.38 -3.20 10.75
CA CYS A 77 -1.03 -2.90 10.30
C CYS A 77 -0.58 -1.48 10.65
N ASP A 78 -1.52 -0.55 10.73
CA ASP A 78 -1.27 0.82 11.16
C ASP A 78 -1.03 0.89 12.68
N ALA A 79 -1.79 0.14 13.48
CA ALA A 79 -1.77 0.21 14.95
C ALA A 79 -0.76 -0.73 15.63
N LEU A 80 -0.45 -1.90 15.05
CA LEU A 80 0.40 -2.92 15.67
C LEU A 80 1.83 -2.89 15.09
N PRO A 81 2.88 -2.63 15.89
CA PRO A 81 4.25 -2.59 15.39
C PRO A 81 4.77 -3.99 15.00
N TRP A 82 4.29 -5.03 15.67
CA TRP A 82 4.67 -6.43 15.47
C TRP A 82 3.83 -7.15 14.39
N PHE A 83 2.89 -6.47 13.71
CA PHE A 83 2.14 -7.07 12.59
C PHE A 83 1.85 -6.04 11.49
N ARG A 84 2.57 -6.09 10.36
CA ARG A 84 2.35 -5.20 9.20
C ARG A 84 2.20 -5.92 7.87
N SER A 85 1.57 -7.10 7.90
CA SER A 85 1.30 -7.90 6.70
C SER A 85 -0.11 -7.67 6.15
N VAL A 86 -0.24 -6.73 5.22
CA VAL A 86 -1.53 -6.37 4.60
C VAL A 86 -2.13 -7.45 3.70
N GLN A 87 -1.29 -8.29 3.09
CA GLN A 87 -1.72 -9.34 2.15
C GLN A 87 -1.34 -10.76 2.61
N GLY A 88 -0.20 -10.94 3.28
CA GLY A 88 0.30 -12.23 3.71
C GLY A 88 -0.22 -12.66 5.09
N GLY A 89 0.00 -13.93 5.45
CA GLY A 89 -0.24 -14.45 6.80
C GLY A 89 0.92 -14.27 7.77
N VAL A 90 2.12 -13.94 7.27
CA VAL A 90 3.35 -13.81 8.09
C VAL A 90 3.91 -12.42 7.93
N TYR A 91 4.12 -11.71 9.03
CA TYR A 91 4.88 -10.47 9.04
C TYR A 91 6.30 -10.73 9.49
N HIS A 92 7.24 -10.46 8.60
CA HIS A 92 8.66 -10.60 8.85
C HIS A 92 9.43 -9.36 8.37
N ASN A 93 10.46 -8.98 9.12
CA ASN A 93 11.34 -7.86 8.80
C ASN A 93 12.71 -8.06 9.46
N GLY A 94 13.80 -7.76 8.76
CA GLY A 94 15.15 -7.94 9.28
C GLY A 94 15.50 -9.40 9.59
N ASN A 95 14.98 -10.36 8.80
CA ASN A 95 15.12 -11.80 9.03
C ASN A 95 14.52 -12.31 10.36
N ILE A 96 13.53 -11.59 10.91
CA ILE A 96 12.77 -11.97 12.11
C ILE A 96 11.28 -12.04 11.77
N CYS A 97 10.61 -13.07 12.28
CA CYS A 97 9.16 -13.25 12.24
C CYS A 97 8.54 -12.55 13.46
N TRP A 98 7.83 -11.46 13.23
CA TRP A 98 7.26 -10.63 14.30
C TRP A 98 5.80 -11.00 14.60
N GLY A 99 5.06 -11.46 13.59
CA GLY A 99 3.66 -11.78 13.78
C GLY A 99 3.05 -12.70 12.73
N PHE A 100 1.96 -13.33 13.11
CA PHE A 100 1.23 -14.32 12.33
C PHE A 100 -0.27 -14.03 12.33
N LEU A 101 -0.93 -14.35 11.22
CA LEU A 101 -2.38 -14.28 11.10
C LEU A 101 -2.93 -15.64 10.66
N ILE A 102 -3.84 -16.15 11.47
CA ILE A 102 -4.64 -17.36 11.21
C ILE A 102 -6.09 -16.95 10.94
N ASP A 103 -6.66 -17.38 9.83
CA ASP A 103 -7.97 -16.91 9.37
C ASP A 103 -8.71 -18.07 8.68
N ALA A 104 -9.24 -17.88 7.47
CA ALA A 104 -10.04 -18.87 6.75
C ALA A 104 -9.28 -20.16 6.38
N ASP A 105 -7.98 -20.08 6.09
CA ASP A 105 -7.16 -21.24 5.76
C ASP A 105 -5.98 -21.36 6.72
N CYS A 106 -5.88 -22.51 7.37
CA CYS A 106 -4.73 -22.92 8.18
C CYS A 106 -4.01 -24.12 7.57
N GLY A 107 -4.44 -24.61 6.40
CA GLY A 107 -3.93 -25.82 5.77
C GLY A 107 -4.41 -27.12 6.41
N ILE A 108 -4.26 -28.22 5.67
CA ILE A 108 -4.58 -29.59 6.12
C ILE A 108 -3.79 -29.96 7.36
N ARG A 109 -4.33 -30.78 8.28
CA ARG A 109 -3.63 -31.21 9.51
C ARG A 109 -3.11 -30.01 10.30
N SER A 110 -4.02 -29.14 10.68
CA SER A 110 -3.77 -27.99 11.54
C SER A 110 -4.58 -28.13 12.81
N TYR A 111 -4.12 -27.49 13.87
CA TYR A 111 -4.67 -27.67 15.21
C TYR A 111 -4.63 -26.34 15.95
N LEU A 112 -5.65 -26.08 16.74
CA LEU A 112 -5.78 -24.85 17.49
C LEU A 112 -6.54 -25.13 18.77
N ASP A 113 -5.93 -24.81 19.90
CA ASP A 113 -6.59 -24.84 21.20
C ASP A 113 -6.30 -23.55 21.99
N ASP A 114 -6.53 -23.60 23.30
CA ASP A 114 -6.40 -22.47 24.20
C ASP A 114 -4.93 -22.01 24.36
N GLU A 115 -3.94 -22.82 24.00
CA GLU A 115 -2.50 -22.57 24.25
C GLU A 115 -1.57 -22.88 23.06
N VAL A 116 -1.98 -23.71 22.11
CA VAL A 116 -1.17 -24.22 21.00
C VAL A 116 -1.84 -23.87 19.68
N VAL A 117 -1.02 -23.39 18.74
CA VAL A 117 -1.42 -23.20 17.34
C VAL A 117 -0.48 -24.00 16.46
N ILE A 118 -1.03 -24.90 15.65
CA ILE A 118 -0.32 -25.60 14.59
C ILE A 118 -0.96 -25.18 13.27
N THR A 119 -0.15 -24.58 12.41
CA THR A 119 -0.62 -24.08 11.12
C THR A 119 0.45 -24.26 10.05
N ARG A 120 0.05 -24.19 8.78
CA ARG A 120 0.98 -24.09 7.65
C ARG A 120 1.68 -22.73 7.61
N VAL A 121 2.82 -22.67 6.92
CA VAL A 121 3.45 -21.39 6.59
C VAL A 121 2.86 -20.80 5.30
N GLY A 122 2.62 -19.48 5.30
CA GLY A 122 2.13 -18.76 4.12
C GLY A 122 3.18 -18.60 3.01
N GLY A 123 2.71 -18.29 1.79
CA GLY A 123 3.57 -18.08 0.61
C GLY A 123 3.68 -19.31 -0.30
N GLY A 124 4.02 -19.09 -1.57
CA GLY A 124 4.15 -20.18 -2.56
C GLY A 124 2.85 -20.89 -2.91
N CYS A 125 1.69 -20.23 -2.73
CA CYS A 125 0.37 -20.80 -2.91
C CYS A 125 -0.51 -19.94 -3.81
N THR A 126 -1.48 -20.57 -4.47
CA THR A 126 -2.54 -19.90 -5.24
C THR A 126 -3.90 -20.42 -4.79
N LYS A 127 -4.96 -19.65 -5.06
CA LYS A 127 -6.32 -20.18 -4.97
C LYS A 127 -6.60 -21.07 -6.18
N ASP A 128 -7.17 -22.24 -5.95
CA ASP A 128 -7.71 -23.10 -7.00
C ASP A 128 -9.10 -22.62 -7.47
N ALA A 129 -9.77 -23.43 -8.29
CA ALA A 129 -11.10 -23.11 -8.82
C ALA A 129 -12.20 -23.02 -7.73
N ASN A 130 -12.00 -23.71 -6.61
CA ASN A 130 -12.93 -23.73 -5.47
C ASN A 130 -12.62 -22.59 -4.47
N GLY A 131 -11.49 -21.91 -4.65
CA GLY A 131 -11.04 -20.82 -3.79
C GLY A 131 -10.06 -21.25 -2.70
N ASP A 132 -9.67 -22.54 -2.68
CA ASP A 132 -8.79 -23.14 -1.68
C ASP A 132 -7.33 -22.85 -1.98
N LEU A 133 -6.54 -22.64 -0.94
CA LEU A 133 -5.13 -22.28 -1.06
C LEU A 133 -4.23 -23.50 -1.27
N VAL A 134 -3.89 -23.78 -2.53
CA VAL A 134 -3.02 -24.89 -2.93
C VAL A 134 -1.56 -24.45 -3.13
N LEU A 135 -0.64 -25.34 -2.76
CA LEU A 135 0.81 -25.12 -2.90
C LEU A 135 1.23 -25.25 -4.37
N ILE A 136 1.88 -24.23 -4.94
CA ILE A 136 2.36 -24.25 -6.34
C ILE A 136 3.85 -24.54 -6.47
N LYS A 137 4.61 -24.35 -5.38
CA LYS A 137 6.04 -24.63 -5.29
C LYS A 137 6.40 -25.15 -3.91
N ASP A 138 7.47 -25.90 -3.83
CA ASP A 138 7.99 -26.41 -2.57
C ASP A 138 8.39 -25.26 -1.63
N GLN A 139 8.15 -25.45 -0.34
CA GLN A 139 8.64 -24.59 0.73
C GLN A 139 9.90 -25.25 1.27
N ASP A 140 11.06 -24.87 0.74
CA ASP A 140 12.37 -25.51 0.93
C ASP A 140 13.35 -24.68 1.80
N GLY A 141 12.85 -23.67 2.50
CA GLY A 141 13.65 -22.83 3.42
C GLY A 141 14.18 -21.53 2.82
N ASP A 142 14.24 -21.41 1.49
CA ASP A 142 14.86 -20.27 0.79
C ASP A 142 13.98 -19.01 0.69
N SER A 143 12.73 -19.08 1.17
CA SER A 143 11.88 -17.89 1.21
C SER A 143 12.21 -17.03 2.44
N ALA A 144 12.22 -15.70 2.27
CA ALA A 144 12.47 -14.76 3.36
C ALA A 144 11.53 -14.96 4.57
N ALA A 145 10.30 -15.42 4.34
CA ALA A 145 9.38 -15.75 5.43
C ALA A 145 9.83 -17.00 6.21
N MET A 146 10.23 -18.06 5.52
CA MET A 146 10.73 -19.29 6.15
C MET A 146 12.03 -19.06 6.91
N SER A 147 13.00 -18.37 6.30
CA SER A 147 14.27 -18.02 6.97
C SER A 147 14.01 -17.23 8.25
N SER A 148 13.05 -16.30 8.21
CA SER A 148 12.68 -15.49 9.37
C SER A 148 12.00 -16.30 10.48
N ILE A 149 11.15 -17.28 10.13
CA ILE A 149 10.52 -18.19 11.11
C ILE A 149 11.57 -19.06 11.79
N LEU A 150 12.48 -19.68 11.02
CA LEU A 150 13.55 -20.53 11.55
C LEU A 150 14.47 -19.72 12.47
N THR A 151 14.89 -18.53 12.03
CA THR A 151 15.72 -17.62 12.85
C THR A 151 15.00 -17.22 14.14
N SER A 152 13.68 -16.96 14.08
CA SER A 152 12.90 -16.59 15.27
C SER A 152 12.71 -17.76 16.24
N MET A 153 12.63 -19.00 15.74
CA MET A 153 12.63 -20.19 16.57
C MET A 153 13.98 -20.35 17.29
N GLU A 154 15.09 -20.23 16.57
CA GLU A 154 16.45 -20.36 17.14
C GLU A 154 16.74 -19.28 18.19
N LEU A 155 16.35 -18.03 17.91
CA LEU A 155 16.55 -16.89 18.80
C LEU A 155 15.44 -16.74 19.87
N ASN A 156 14.48 -17.67 19.93
CA ASN A 156 13.33 -17.60 20.83
C ASN A 156 12.54 -16.28 20.77
N VAL A 157 12.41 -15.68 19.58
CA VAL A 157 11.71 -14.40 19.42
C VAL A 157 10.19 -14.59 19.62
N PRO A 158 9.55 -13.80 20.50
CA PRO A 158 8.10 -13.80 20.65
C PRO A 158 7.38 -13.33 19.38
N VAL A 159 6.39 -14.11 18.95
CA VAL A 159 5.58 -13.87 17.75
C VAL A 159 4.15 -13.54 18.18
N GLY A 160 3.65 -12.36 17.80
CA GLY A 160 2.26 -11.99 18.07
C GLY A 160 1.31 -12.68 17.09
N ILE A 161 0.23 -13.27 17.58
CA ILE A 161 -0.75 -13.96 16.72
C ILE A 161 -2.09 -13.20 16.69
N VAL A 162 -2.63 -13.05 15.49
CA VAL A 162 -3.99 -12.55 15.23
C VAL A 162 -4.84 -13.70 14.69
N ILE A 163 -6.08 -13.82 15.15
CA ILE A 163 -7.08 -14.77 14.63
C ILE A 163 -8.27 -14.05 13.99
N GLY A 164 -8.63 -14.47 12.79
CA GLY A 164 -9.81 -13.96 12.09
C GLY A 164 -11.05 -14.82 12.32
N ASN A 165 -12.24 -14.20 12.31
CA ASN A 165 -13.53 -14.88 12.53
C ASN A 165 -13.93 -15.89 11.45
N ARG A 166 -13.17 -16.02 10.37
CA ARG A 166 -13.38 -17.08 9.36
C ARG A 166 -12.65 -18.36 9.73
N ASN A 167 -11.92 -18.37 10.85
CA ASN A 167 -11.25 -19.57 11.33
C ASN A 167 -12.27 -20.58 11.86
N THR A 168 -12.32 -21.74 11.24
CA THR A 168 -13.21 -22.84 11.64
C THR A 168 -12.53 -23.85 12.57
N LEU A 169 -11.20 -23.79 12.71
CA LEU A 169 -10.44 -24.74 13.54
C LEU A 169 -10.67 -24.56 15.03
N LEU A 170 -10.85 -23.31 15.50
CA LEU A 170 -11.07 -23.03 16.91
C LEU A 170 -12.40 -23.60 17.42
N ASN A 171 -13.39 -23.76 16.52
CA ASN A 171 -14.75 -24.19 16.82
C ASN A 171 -15.43 -23.33 17.91
N ARG A 172 -15.16 -22.02 17.88
CA ARG A 172 -15.73 -21.03 18.80
C ARG A 172 -16.04 -19.74 18.04
N SER A 173 -17.12 -19.07 18.42
CA SER A 173 -17.51 -17.79 17.81
C SER A 173 -16.56 -16.67 18.24
N LEU A 174 -15.96 -15.99 17.27
CA LEU A 174 -15.00 -14.91 17.51
C LEU A 174 -15.69 -13.55 17.40
N PRO A 175 -15.49 -12.63 18.36
CA PRO A 175 -16.31 -11.41 18.48
C PRO A 175 -16.10 -10.39 17.35
N HIS A 176 -14.91 -10.35 16.74
CA HIS A 176 -14.58 -9.39 15.69
C HIS A 176 -13.96 -10.05 14.46
N ARG A 177 -13.91 -9.32 13.33
CA ARG A 177 -13.32 -9.82 12.09
C ARG A 177 -11.87 -10.28 12.26
N TYR A 178 -11.05 -9.52 12.98
CA TYR A 178 -9.69 -9.88 13.39
C TYR A 178 -9.47 -9.57 14.88
N ASN A 179 -8.90 -10.52 15.61
CA ASN A 179 -8.77 -10.49 17.06
C ASN A 179 -7.32 -10.77 17.44
N VAL A 180 -6.69 -9.91 18.24
CA VAL A 180 -5.35 -10.16 18.77
C VAL A 180 -5.44 -11.28 19.82
N MET A 181 -4.63 -12.32 19.68
CA MET A 181 -4.61 -13.44 20.64
C MET A 181 -3.66 -13.13 21.80
N ALA A 182 -2.36 -13.40 21.59
CA ALA A 182 -1.29 -13.27 22.57
C ALA A 182 0.06 -13.32 21.86
N TYR A 183 1.14 -13.24 22.64
CA TYR A 183 2.47 -13.64 22.18
C TYR A 183 2.67 -15.15 22.35
N PHE A 184 3.30 -15.74 21.34
CA PHE A 184 3.64 -17.14 21.27
C PHE A 184 5.13 -17.31 20.96
N ARG A 185 5.71 -18.42 21.38
CA ARG A 185 7.03 -18.86 20.90
C ARG A 185 6.85 -19.93 19.85
N ILE A 186 7.79 -20.00 18.90
CA ILE A 186 7.87 -21.10 17.95
C ILE A 186 8.61 -22.25 18.63
N THR A 187 7.93 -23.39 18.76
CA THR A 187 8.53 -24.59 19.40
C THR A 187 9.05 -25.59 18.38
N HIS A 188 8.41 -25.68 17.22
CA HIS A 188 8.76 -26.64 16.17
C HIS A 188 8.44 -26.06 14.80
N VAL A 189 9.31 -26.38 13.84
CA VAL A 189 9.07 -26.22 12.40
C VAL A 189 9.39 -27.55 11.73
N TRP A 190 8.50 -28.04 10.89
CA TRP A 190 8.70 -29.28 10.15
C TRP A 190 8.11 -29.20 8.75
N TYR A 191 8.41 -30.22 7.93
CA TYR A 191 7.95 -30.31 6.56
C TYR A 191 7.09 -31.55 6.35
N GLU A 192 6.08 -31.40 5.49
CA GLU A 192 5.15 -32.44 5.10
C GLU A 192 5.09 -32.60 3.59
N ARG A 193 4.78 -33.82 3.13
CA ARG A 193 4.37 -34.00 1.73
C ARG A 193 2.89 -33.60 1.59
N ILE A 194 2.64 -32.62 0.74
CA ILE A 194 1.31 -32.14 0.35
C ILE A 194 1.16 -32.35 -1.15
N GLY A 195 0.48 -33.43 -1.54
CA GLY A 195 0.42 -33.87 -2.93
C GLY A 195 1.84 -34.16 -3.46
N ARG A 196 2.25 -33.48 -4.53
CA ARG A 196 3.60 -33.61 -5.10
C ARG A 196 4.63 -32.68 -4.47
N ARG A 197 4.20 -31.83 -3.54
CA ARG A 197 5.01 -30.73 -3.01
C ARG A 197 5.37 -30.90 -1.54
N THR A 198 6.37 -30.15 -1.10
CA THR A 198 6.79 -30.03 0.29
C THR A 198 6.19 -28.77 0.90
N GLY A 199 5.38 -28.91 1.95
CA GLY A 199 4.80 -27.80 2.71
C GLY A 199 5.38 -27.71 4.11
N ALA A 200 5.66 -26.50 4.58
CA ALA A 200 6.17 -26.23 5.91
C ALA A 200 5.03 -26.02 6.92
N LYS A 201 5.28 -26.47 8.15
CA LYS A 201 4.39 -26.38 9.29
C LYS A 201 5.12 -25.77 10.47
N VAL A 202 4.36 -25.07 11.30
CA VAL A 202 4.88 -24.40 12.49
C VAL A 202 3.95 -24.66 13.67
N ARG A 203 4.55 -24.97 14.83
CA ARG A 203 3.87 -25.08 16.12
C ARG A 203 4.25 -23.90 17.00
N PHE A 204 3.24 -23.12 17.36
CA PHE A 204 3.31 -22.04 18.32
C PHE A 204 2.77 -22.50 19.67
N GLU A 205 3.39 -21.98 20.73
CA GLU A 205 2.97 -22.18 22.11
C GLU A 205 2.83 -20.84 22.80
N LYS A 206 1.68 -20.59 23.44
CA LYS A 206 1.38 -19.34 24.15
C LYS A 206 2.43 -19.15 25.24
N MET A 207 3.00 -17.95 25.33
CA MET A 207 4.06 -17.68 26.30
C MET A 207 3.53 -17.60 27.74
N ASP A 208 2.36 -16.99 27.92
CA ASP A 208 1.70 -16.90 29.23
C ASP A 208 0.74 -18.07 29.42
N LEU A 209 1.27 -19.14 30.00
CA LEU A 209 0.51 -20.34 30.38
C LEU A 209 -0.19 -20.19 31.74
N GLY A 210 0.08 -19.12 32.49
CA GLY A 210 -0.56 -18.87 33.79
C GLY A 210 -1.94 -18.24 33.64
N SER A 211 -2.13 -17.42 32.61
CA SER A 211 -3.44 -16.81 32.30
C SER A 211 -4.30 -17.68 31.41
N LYS A 212 -5.60 -17.70 31.70
CA LYS A 212 -6.61 -18.27 30.81
C LYS A 212 -6.67 -17.44 29.52
N SER A 213 -6.74 -18.11 28.39
CA SER A 213 -6.87 -17.45 27.09
C SER A 213 -8.28 -16.91 26.91
N TRP A 214 -8.42 -15.68 26.40
CA TRP A 214 -9.75 -15.09 26.19
C TRP A 214 -10.56 -15.89 25.16
N TRP A 215 -9.89 -16.60 24.25
CA TRP A 215 -10.50 -17.49 23.25
C TRP A 215 -10.75 -18.91 23.74
N ALA A 216 -10.51 -19.20 25.03
CA ALA A 216 -10.92 -20.47 25.64
C ALA A 216 -12.44 -20.62 25.57
N ALA A 217 -12.93 -21.86 25.68
CA ALA A 217 -14.37 -22.09 25.75
C ALA A 217 -14.95 -21.43 27.01
N LYS A 218 -16.10 -20.77 26.85
CA LYS A 218 -16.79 -20.13 27.97
C LYS A 218 -17.07 -21.15 29.08
N HIS A 219 -16.76 -20.78 30.32
CA HIS A 219 -16.87 -21.65 31.51
C HIS A 219 -15.90 -22.85 31.53
N SER A 220 -14.89 -22.90 30.65
CA SER A 220 -13.86 -23.94 30.76
C SER A 220 -13.05 -23.80 32.05
N PRO A 221 -12.44 -24.89 32.56
CA PRO A 221 -11.58 -24.81 33.73
C PRO A 221 -10.41 -23.83 33.52
N SER A 222 -9.98 -23.18 34.60
CA SER A 222 -8.75 -22.39 34.58
C SER A 222 -7.54 -23.26 34.24
N PRO A 223 -6.54 -22.71 33.53
CA PRO A 223 -5.29 -23.43 33.29
C PRO A 223 -4.62 -23.83 34.60
N LEU A 224 -3.88 -24.95 34.57
CA LEU A 224 -3.04 -25.33 35.70
C LEU A 224 -2.04 -24.22 36.01
N GLU A 225 -1.89 -23.90 37.30
CA GLU A 225 -0.86 -22.98 37.77
C GLU A 225 0.52 -23.42 37.29
N ARG A 226 1.36 -22.43 36.98
CA ARG A 226 2.70 -22.63 36.40
C ARG A 226 3.55 -23.68 37.13
N ASN A 227 3.49 -23.72 38.47
CA ASN A 227 4.30 -24.64 39.29
C ASN A 227 3.73 -26.06 39.37
N LYS A 228 2.48 -26.26 38.94
CA LYS A 228 1.77 -27.55 38.96
C LYS A 228 1.79 -28.25 37.57
N ARG A 229 2.41 -27.62 36.56
CA ARG A 229 2.49 -28.15 35.20
C ARG A 229 3.63 -29.16 35.05
N ASN A 230 3.37 -30.22 34.28
CA ASN A 230 4.38 -31.22 33.94
C ASN A 230 5.18 -30.82 32.68
N TYR A 231 6.32 -30.15 32.88
CA TYR A 231 7.24 -29.79 31.80
C TYR A 231 8.19 -30.93 31.38
N ALA A 232 8.21 -32.04 32.13
CA ALA A 232 9.00 -33.23 31.76
C ALA A 232 8.37 -33.98 30.57
N MET A 233 7.09 -33.75 30.28
CA MET A 233 6.44 -34.28 29.07
C MET A 233 6.97 -33.56 27.83
N GLN A 234 7.82 -34.26 27.08
CA GLN A 234 8.38 -33.79 25.81
C GLN A 234 7.88 -34.63 24.64
N ALA A 235 7.84 -34.02 23.45
CA ALA A 235 7.54 -34.74 22.23
C ALA A 235 8.64 -35.80 21.96
N GLU A 236 8.23 -37.00 21.58
CA GLU A 236 9.17 -38.08 21.31
C GLU A 236 10.04 -37.71 20.10
N GLN A 237 11.32 -38.09 20.11
CA GLN A 237 12.21 -37.96 18.95
C GLN A 237 12.87 -39.29 18.57
N ALA A 238 13.07 -39.51 17.27
CA ALA A 238 13.81 -40.65 16.75
C ALA A 238 14.77 -40.21 15.62
N ARG A 239 15.85 -40.97 15.45
CA ARG A 239 16.85 -40.70 14.42
C ARG A 239 16.50 -41.47 13.15
N CYS A 240 16.46 -40.78 12.01
CA CYS A 240 16.19 -41.43 10.74
C CYS A 240 17.38 -42.30 10.31
N GLY A 241 17.14 -43.59 10.02
CA GLY A 241 18.19 -44.50 9.56
C GLY A 241 18.83 -44.18 8.20
N ALA A 242 18.25 -43.26 7.42
CA ALA A 242 18.77 -42.88 6.10
C ALA A 242 19.60 -41.58 6.12
N CYS A 243 19.08 -40.49 6.68
CA CYS A 243 19.78 -39.20 6.73
C CYS A 243 20.43 -38.90 8.08
N ASN A 244 20.21 -39.75 9.09
CA ASN A 244 20.76 -39.61 10.43
C ASN A 244 20.33 -38.32 11.18
N GLN A 245 19.31 -37.62 10.68
CA GLN A 245 18.71 -36.45 11.33
C GLN A 245 17.62 -36.88 12.31
N TYR A 246 17.45 -36.10 13.38
CA TYR A 246 16.34 -36.28 14.32
C TYR A 246 15.02 -35.85 13.68
N SER A 247 13.95 -36.58 13.97
CA SER A 247 12.59 -36.22 13.61
C SER A 247 11.69 -36.41 14.82
N VAL A 248 10.79 -35.46 15.04
CA VAL A 248 9.81 -35.49 16.15
C VAL A 248 8.63 -36.36 15.75
N ARG A 249 8.05 -37.10 16.70
CA ARG A 249 6.80 -37.85 16.46
C ARG A 249 5.62 -36.88 16.49
N ILE A 250 5.26 -36.37 15.31
CA ILE A 250 4.14 -35.45 15.14
C ILE A 250 2.79 -36.18 15.19
N TYR A 251 2.74 -37.42 14.67
CA TYR A 251 1.50 -38.18 14.46
C TYR A 251 1.54 -39.57 15.12
N ASP A 252 0.37 -40.06 15.53
CA ASP A 252 0.23 -41.35 16.22
C ASP A 252 0.62 -42.54 15.33
N GLN A 253 0.34 -42.44 14.02
CA GLN A 253 0.51 -43.50 13.04
C GLN A 253 1.96 -44.02 12.96
N GLY A 254 2.95 -43.23 13.36
CA GLY A 254 4.32 -43.71 13.51
C GLY A 254 5.38 -42.67 13.16
N TRP A 255 6.62 -43.13 13.18
CA TRP A 255 7.79 -42.30 12.87
C TRP A 255 7.93 -42.04 11.38
N MET A 256 8.23 -40.79 11.04
CA MET A 256 8.51 -40.33 9.67
C MET A 256 9.73 -39.44 9.69
N CYS A 257 10.56 -39.51 8.64
CA CYS A 257 11.59 -38.49 8.45
C CYS A 257 10.91 -37.20 7.97
N LEU A 258 11.19 -36.09 8.65
CA LEU A 258 10.63 -34.77 8.33
C LEU A 258 11.58 -33.91 7.48
N GLN A 259 12.68 -34.51 7.00
CA GLN A 259 13.70 -33.82 6.21
C GLN A 259 13.41 -33.95 4.71
N PRO A 260 13.08 -32.86 3.98
CA PRO A 260 12.68 -32.94 2.56
C PRO A 260 13.71 -33.57 1.62
N SER A 261 15.00 -33.43 1.94
CA SER A 261 16.10 -34.01 1.15
C SER A 261 16.36 -35.49 1.41
N CYS A 262 15.66 -36.11 2.37
CA CYS A 262 15.84 -37.51 2.73
C CYS A 262 15.03 -38.44 1.83
N LYS A 263 15.60 -39.60 1.46
CA LYS A 263 14.91 -40.66 0.72
C LYS A 263 13.73 -41.28 1.49
N LEU A 264 13.72 -41.18 2.83
CA LEU A 264 12.63 -41.63 3.71
C LEU A 264 11.70 -40.48 4.13
N PHE A 265 11.77 -39.33 3.43
CA PHE A 265 10.91 -38.19 3.71
C PHE A 265 9.44 -38.57 3.58
N TRP A 266 8.68 -38.35 4.66
CA TRP A 266 7.23 -38.56 4.68
C TRP A 266 6.79 -40.03 4.41
N THR A 267 7.61 -40.99 4.83
CA THR A 267 7.30 -42.43 4.77
C THR A 267 7.25 -43.03 6.18
N ILE A 268 6.29 -43.91 6.44
CA ILE A 268 6.18 -44.68 7.70
C ILE A 268 6.83 -46.06 7.50
N SER A 269 7.53 -46.56 8.52
CA SER A 269 8.20 -47.87 8.50
C SER A 269 7.30 -48.98 7.92
N GLY A 270 7.73 -49.57 6.79
CA GLY A 270 7.02 -50.66 6.09
C GLY A 270 6.05 -50.21 4.99
N SER A 271 5.85 -48.91 4.78
CA SER A 271 5.00 -48.35 3.72
C SER A 271 5.77 -47.40 2.81
N SER A 272 5.40 -47.37 1.53
CA SER A 272 5.91 -46.41 0.54
C SER A 272 5.35 -44.98 0.71
N SER A 273 4.28 -44.79 1.49
CA SER A 273 3.67 -43.47 1.73
C SER A 273 2.98 -43.38 3.09
N ALA A 274 2.96 -42.18 3.69
CA ALA A 274 2.14 -41.92 4.87
C ALA A 274 0.62 -42.04 4.55
N PRO A 275 -0.22 -42.50 5.50
CA PRO A 275 -1.67 -42.47 5.39
C PRO A 275 -2.21 -41.06 5.10
N ALA A 276 -3.38 -40.98 4.45
CA ALA A 276 -4.04 -39.71 4.18
C ALA A 276 -4.51 -39.03 5.48
N ASP A 277 -5.10 -39.82 6.38
CA ASP A 277 -5.61 -39.38 7.67
C ASP A 277 -4.56 -39.59 8.75
N LEU A 278 -4.03 -38.48 9.27
CA LEU A 278 -3.03 -38.46 10.33
C LEU A 278 -3.59 -37.74 11.56
N ILE A 279 -3.37 -38.35 12.73
CA ILE A 279 -3.85 -37.84 14.02
C ILE A 279 -2.64 -37.39 14.81
N PHE A 280 -2.68 -36.17 15.35
CA PHE A 280 -1.57 -35.61 16.12
C PHE A 280 -1.29 -36.44 17.37
N HIS A 281 -0.01 -36.74 17.60
CA HIS A 281 0.41 -37.52 18.76
C HIS A 281 0.18 -36.74 20.06
N GLU A 282 -0.38 -37.40 21.07
CA GLU A 282 -0.82 -36.75 22.31
C GLU A 282 0.33 -36.00 23.02
N LYS A 283 1.51 -36.63 23.16
CA LYS A 283 2.68 -35.99 23.79
C LYS A 283 3.14 -34.75 23.01
N PHE A 284 2.99 -34.74 21.69
CA PHE A 284 3.37 -33.58 20.87
C PHE A 284 2.42 -32.40 21.12
N LEU A 285 1.11 -32.65 21.16
CA LEU A 285 0.12 -31.62 21.48
C LEU A 285 0.26 -31.10 22.93
N LYS A 286 0.39 -32.01 23.90
CA LYS A 286 0.37 -31.68 25.33
C LYS A 286 1.70 -31.18 25.89
N SER A 287 2.83 -31.41 25.20
CA SER A 287 4.14 -30.89 25.64
C SER A 287 4.14 -29.37 25.80
N ARG A 288 4.78 -28.88 26.86
CA ARG A 288 5.01 -27.45 27.11
C ARG A 288 6.45 -27.26 27.50
N LEU A 289 7.07 -26.20 27.01
CA LEU A 289 8.40 -25.82 27.48
C LEU A 289 8.27 -25.02 28.79
N PRO A 290 9.26 -25.08 29.70
CA PRO A 290 9.30 -24.20 30.85
C PRO A 290 9.23 -22.72 30.43
N GLN A 291 8.69 -21.87 31.29
CA GLN A 291 8.75 -20.43 31.06
C GLN A 291 10.18 -19.95 31.33
N ASP A 292 10.73 -19.20 30.39
CA ASP A 292 12.00 -18.51 30.56
C ASP A 292 11.72 -17.01 30.71
N PRO A 293 11.99 -16.41 31.90
CA PRO A 293 11.73 -15.00 32.13
C PRO A 293 12.60 -14.07 31.28
N THR A 294 13.69 -14.57 30.69
CA THR A 294 14.57 -13.79 29.80
C THR A 294 13.97 -13.62 28.40
N ILE A 295 13.04 -14.48 28.00
CA ILE A 295 12.32 -14.37 26.73
C ILE A 295 11.21 -13.33 26.88
N GLN A 296 11.43 -12.14 26.34
CA GLN A 296 10.49 -11.02 26.40
C GLN A 296 10.17 -10.50 24.99
N PRO A 297 8.92 -10.06 24.74
CA PRO A 297 8.57 -9.48 23.45
C PRO A 297 9.24 -8.10 23.29
N HIS A 298 9.66 -7.79 22.07
CA HIS A 298 10.26 -6.48 21.76
C HIS A 298 9.25 -5.32 21.87
N TYR A 299 7.97 -5.58 21.58
CA TYR A 299 6.90 -4.59 21.66
C TYR A 299 5.81 -5.06 22.63
N SER A 300 5.07 -4.14 23.25
CA SER A 300 3.82 -4.48 23.93
C SER A 300 2.84 -5.16 22.96
N LEU A 301 2.06 -6.13 23.45
CA LEU A 301 1.03 -6.80 22.64
C LEU A 301 0.01 -5.79 22.12
N VAL A 302 -0.40 -4.88 23.02
CA VAL A 302 -1.24 -3.71 22.75
C VAL A 302 -0.39 -2.47 23.06
N PRO A 303 0.20 -1.82 22.04
CA PRO A 303 0.93 -0.58 22.23
C PRO A 303 -0.02 0.55 22.64
N ASP A 304 0.47 1.44 23.49
CA ASP A 304 -0.21 2.68 23.86
C ASP A 304 0.63 3.86 23.36
N LEU A 305 0.34 4.29 22.13
CA LEU A 305 1.03 5.43 21.54
C LEU A 305 0.62 6.74 22.23
N LEU A 306 -0.64 6.86 22.69
CA LEU A 306 -1.17 8.11 23.22
C LEU A 306 -0.51 8.51 24.53
N SER A 307 -0.15 7.56 25.41
CA SER A 307 0.58 7.90 26.64
C SER A 307 1.98 8.47 26.41
N THR A 308 2.53 8.29 25.21
CA THR A 308 3.86 8.80 24.84
C THR A 308 3.83 10.08 24.01
N LEU A 309 2.66 10.44 23.44
CA LEU A 309 2.48 11.70 22.70
C LEU A 309 2.11 12.80 23.69
N LYS A 310 3.03 13.73 23.96
CA LYS A 310 2.74 14.86 24.85
C LYS A 310 2.28 16.07 24.03
N ASP A 311 1.29 16.80 24.54
CA ASP A 311 0.75 18.01 23.88
C ASP A 311 1.78 19.12 23.64
N ALA A 312 2.92 19.06 24.33
CA ALA A 312 4.04 20.00 24.17
C ALA A 312 4.93 19.69 22.94
N ASP A 313 4.77 18.54 22.28
CA ASP A 313 5.56 18.14 21.11
C ASP A 313 5.05 18.85 19.84
N SER A 314 5.31 20.16 19.75
CA SER A 314 4.74 21.07 18.74
C SER A 314 4.96 20.70 17.27
N ASP A 315 5.94 19.85 16.98
CA ASP A 315 6.29 19.40 15.61
C ASP A 315 5.72 18.02 15.25
N ALA A 316 5.03 17.35 16.19
CA ALA A 316 4.66 15.94 16.10
C ALA A 316 3.80 15.61 14.87
N LEU A 317 2.98 16.53 14.36
CA LEU A 317 2.12 16.31 13.20
C LEU A 317 2.88 15.94 11.94
N SER A 318 4.02 16.60 11.71
CA SER A 318 4.85 16.30 10.54
C SER A 318 5.57 14.98 10.69
N LYS A 319 5.80 14.53 11.94
CA LYS A 319 6.61 13.36 12.23
C LYS A 319 5.92 12.06 11.85
N ARG A 320 6.71 11.14 11.32
CA ARG A 320 6.24 9.84 10.86
C ARG A 320 5.56 8.98 11.95
N ILE A 321 5.89 9.19 13.22
CA ILE A 321 5.30 8.45 14.34
C ILE A 321 3.80 8.75 14.49
N THR A 322 3.39 9.99 14.27
CA THR A 322 1.99 10.37 14.42
C THR A 322 1.14 9.87 13.27
N TRP A 323 1.69 9.21 12.25
CA TRP A 323 0.88 8.57 11.19
C TRP A 323 0.34 7.21 11.60
N LYS A 324 0.93 6.62 12.64
CA LYS A 324 0.55 5.29 13.09
C LYS A 324 -0.89 5.27 13.59
N GLY A 325 -1.49 4.11 13.48
CA GLY A 325 -2.75 3.83 14.14
C GLY A 325 -2.54 3.76 15.64
N ILE A 326 -3.64 3.85 16.37
CA ILE A 326 -3.67 3.62 17.82
C ILE A 326 -4.68 2.52 18.12
N ILE A 327 -4.70 2.07 19.36
CA ILE A 327 -5.73 1.17 19.86
C ILE A 327 -6.66 2.02 20.71
N CYS A 328 -7.95 2.03 20.37
CA CYS A 328 -8.95 2.82 21.08
C CYS A 328 -8.97 2.41 22.56
N PRO A 329 -8.82 3.36 23.51
CA PRO A 329 -8.80 3.03 24.93
C PRO A 329 -10.18 2.61 25.46
N LEU A 330 -11.27 2.97 24.76
CA LEU A 330 -12.64 2.63 25.17
C LEU A 330 -13.08 1.24 24.66
N CYS A 331 -12.92 0.98 23.36
CA CYS A 331 -13.44 -0.25 22.74
C CYS A 331 -12.37 -1.24 22.28
N ARG A 332 -11.07 -0.92 22.43
CA ARG A 332 -9.93 -1.75 21.99
C ARG A 332 -9.79 -1.97 20.48
N ARG A 333 -10.56 -1.26 19.65
CA ARG A 333 -10.40 -1.30 18.19
C ARG A 333 -9.07 -0.66 17.76
N CYS A 334 -8.35 -1.28 16.84
CA CYS A 334 -7.26 -0.67 16.10
C CYS A 334 -7.83 0.39 15.14
N ILE A 335 -7.36 1.62 15.25
CA ILE A 335 -7.86 2.75 14.47
C ILE A 335 -6.71 3.43 13.75
N SER A 336 -6.85 3.61 12.44
CA SER A 336 -5.87 4.33 11.64
C SER A 336 -6.02 5.84 11.85
N ARG A 337 -4.93 6.62 11.78
CA ARG A 337 -5.02 8.09 11.74
C ARG A 337 -5.58 8.61 10.42
N ARG A 338 -6.87 8.42 10.17
CA ARG A 338 -7.50 8.80 8.90
C ARG A 338 -7.62 10.30 8.75
N PHE A 339 -7.87 11.02 9.84
CA PHE A 339 -8.12 12.46 9.81
C PHE A 339 -6.83 13.28 9.92
N TRP A 340 -6.82 14.49 9.35
CA TRP A 340 -5.70 15.41 9.48
C TRP A 340 -5.35 15.68 10.94
N TRP A 341 -6.38 16.01 11.72
CA TRP A 341 -6.31 16.49 13.09
C TRP A 341 -6.10 15.40 14.14
N GLY A 342 -6.32 14.13 13.82
CA GLY A 342 -6.17 13.07 14.82
C GLY A 342 -6.84 11.76 14.46
N TRP A 343 -7.32 11.07 15.48
CA TRP A 343 -7.98 9.77 15.38
C TRP A 343 -9.42 9.86 15.83
N ARG A 344 -10.31 9.21 15.08
CA ARG A 344 -11.68 8.94 15.51
C ARG A 344 -11.92 7.44 15.39
N CYS A 345 -12.61 6.86 16.36
CA CYS A 345 -12.93 5.44 16.34
C CYS A 345 -14.09 5.12 15.37
N ALA A 346 -15.04 6.04 15.25
CA ALA A 346 -16.10 6.01 14.25
C ALA A 346 -16.02 7.25 13.36
N ASP A 347 -16.44 7.12 12.09
CA ASP A 347 -16.43 8.22 11.12
C ASP A 347 -17.61 9.21 11.31
N ASP A 348 -18.59 8.85 12.15
CA ASP A 348 -19.85 9.56 12.34
C ASP A 348 -19.99 9.95 13.82
N ASP A 349 -20.51 11.15 14.06
CA ASP A 349 -20.68 11.73 15.39
C ASP A 349 -21.87 11.10 16.14
N ALA A 350 -22.73 10.35 15.45
CA ALA A 350 -23.82 9.61 16.07
C ALA A 350 -23.30 8.42 16.89
N VAL A 351 -23.59 8.41 18.19
CA VAL A 351 -23.26 7.31 19.12
C VAL A 351 -24.04 6.03 18.80
N ARG A 352 -25.08 6.12 18.00
CA ARG A 352 -25.84 4.98 17.48
C ARG A 352 -25.99 5.12 15.98
N ASP A 353 -25.89 4.02 15.24
CA ASP A 353 -26.27 4.03 13.83
C ASP A 353 -27.81 4.00 13.66
N ARG A 354 -28.25 3.95 12.39
CA ARG A 354 -29.68 3.88 12.05
C ARG A 354 -30.36 2.60 12.54
N ASP A 355 -29.59 1.57 12.83
CA ASP A 355 -30.05 0.27 13.31
C ASP A 355 -29.96 0.15 14.85
N GLY A 356 -29.50 1.22 15.52
CA GLY A 356 -29.41 1.33 16.97
C GLY A 356 -28.12 0.78 17.58
N GLU A 357 -27.14 0.35 16.77
CA GLU A 357 -25.86 -0.23 17.19
C GLU A 357 -24.92 0.84 17.75
N TRP A 358 -24.27 0.54 18.89
CA TRP A 358 -23.39 1.49 19.57
C TRP A 358 -22.11 1.76 18.77
N LYS A 359 -21.86 3.04 18.44
CA LYS A 359 -20.60 3.52 17.90
C LYS A 359 -19.75 4.09 19.02
N CYS A 360 -18.47 3.71 19.04
CA CYS A 360 -17.53 4.22 20.02
C CYS A 360 -17.29 5.72 19.81
N PRO A 361 -17.57 6.59 20.81
CA PRO A 361 -17.45 8.03 20.69
C PRO A 361 -16.01 8.54 20.84
N PHE A 362 -15.02 7.64 20.87
CA PHE A 362 -13.65 8.02 21.11
C PHE A 362 -13.09 8.85 19.95
N GLU A 363 -12.66 10.06 20.28
CA GLU A 363 -11.86 10.94 19.44
C GLU A 363 -10.63 11.41 20.23
N HIS A 364 -9.50 11.52 19.54
CA HIS A 364 -8.31 12.19 20.03
C HIS A 364 -7.80 13.16 18.98
N ILE A 365 -7.97 14.45 19.25
CA ILE A 365 -7.51 15.56 18.43
C ILE A 365 -6.11 15.94 18.91
N LEU A 366 -5.15 15.99 18.00
CA LEU A 366 -3.83 16.52 18.28
C LEU A 366 -3.88 18.04 18.22
N PRO A 367 -3.41 18.77 19.25
CA PRO A 367 -3.31 20.22 19.19
C PRO A 367 -2.34 20.62 18.08
N ILE A 368 -2.88 21.19 16.99
CA ILE A 368 -2.07 21.58 15.83
C ILE A 368 -1.49 22.97 16.05
N ARG A 369 -0.16 23.03 16.18
CA ARG A 369 0.57 24.28 15.97
C ARG A 369 1.00 24.34 14.50
N PRO A 370 0.62 25.38 13.75
CA PRO A 370 1.08 25.55 12.37
C PRO A 370 2.61 25.56 12.31
N ILE A 371 3.17 24.71 11.44
CA ILE A 371 4.60 24.66 11.23
C ILE A 371 4.98 25.92 10.46
N ALA A 372 5.88 26.72 11.02
CA ALA A 372 6.36 27.92 10.35
C ALA A 372 7.08 27.55 9.04
N LEU A 373 6.87 28.33 7.99
CA LEU A 373 7.48 28.10 6.68
C LEU A 373 9.02 27.97 6.76
N ARG A 374 9.64 28.72 7.68
CA ARG A 374 11.09 28.67 7.94
C ARG A 374 11.58 27.25 8.27
N TRP A 375 10.79 26.42 8.94
CA TRP A 375 11.21 25.07 9.32
C TRP A 375 11.14 24.06 8.17
N VAL A 376 10.38 24.35 7.11
CA VAL A 376 10.22 23.46 5.96
C VAL A 376 11.09 23.83 4.76
N ILE A 377 11.62 25.05 4.74
CA ILE A 377 12.61 25.51 3.75
C ILE A 377 14.00 25.46 4.40
N ASP A 378 14.99 24.88 3.73
CA ASP A 378 16.35 24.70 4.29
C ASP A 378 17.38 25.74 3.80
N ASP A 379 16.95 26.65 2.93
CA ASP A 379 17.80 27.72 2.38
C ASP A 379 17.96 28.90 3.36
N MET A 380 19.05 29.68 3.25
CA MET A 380 19.24 30.86 4.13
C MET A 380 18.08 31.86 4.00
N GLU A 381 17.62 32.15 2.79
CA GLU A 381 16.40 32.93 2.55
C GLU A 381 15.21 31.99 2.31
N MET A 382 14.03 32.30 2.85
CA MET A 382 12.81 31.50 2.59
C MET A 382 12.36 31.59 1.13
N SER A 383 12.60 32.74 0.49
CA SER A 383 12.29 32.97 -0.92
C SER A 383 13.37 33.86 -1.53
N PRO A 384 14.03 33.42 -2.61
CA PRO A 384 15.05 34.22 -3.26
C PRO A 384 14.43 35.34 -4.09
N ILE A 385 15.22 36.38 -4.36
CA ILE A 385 14.87 37.46 -5.30
C ILE A 385 14.62 36.89 -6.70
N LYS A 386 15.51 35.99 -7.12
CA LYS A 386 15.45 35.30 -8.40
C LYS A 386 16.19 33.96 -8.26
N ARG A 387 15.53 32.85 -8.60
CA ARG A 387 16.15 31.52 -8.50
C ARG A 387 17.19 31.32 -9.60
N ALA A 388 18.39 30.90 -9.23
CA ALA A 388 19.39 30.42 -10.18
C ALA A 388 18.90 29.12 -10.83
N LEU A 389 19.19 28.93 -12.12
CA LEU A 389 18.84 27.72 -12.86
C LEU A 389 20.12 26.93 -13.13
N SER A 390 20.05 25.62 -12.94
CA SER A 390 21.13 24.69 -13.27
C SER A 390 20.53 23.44 -13.89
N TRP A 391 21.06 23.05 -15.05
CA TRP A 391 20.53 21.94 -15.83
C TRP A 391 21.57 20.82 -15.89
N ASP A 392 21.13 19.60 -15.63
CA ASP A 392 21.91 18.40 -15.92
C ASP A 392 21.68 18.04 -17.38
N ALA A 393 22.78 17.92 -18.15
CA ALA A 393 22.78 17.66 -19.59
C ALA A 393 22.04 16.38 -20.00
N LYS A 394 21.70 15.50 -19.05
CA LYS A 394 20.90 14.29 -19.27
C LYS A 394 19.41 14.56 -19.45
N PHE A 395 18.91 15.71 -19.00
CA PHE A 395 17.50 16.06 -19.07
C PHE A 395 17.25 17.15 -20.12
N MET A 396 15.99 17.26 -20.54
CA MET A 396 15.52 18.34 -21.39
C MET A 396 15.72 19.70 -20.70
N VAL A 397 16.22 20.67 -21.46
CA VAL A 397 16.37 22.07 -21.03
C VAL A 397 15.14 22.85 -21.49
N PRO A 398 14.46 23.61 -20.61
CA PRO A 398 13.30 24.39 -20.99
C PRO A 398 13.68 25.70 -21.70
N GLU A 399 12.73 26.24 -22.45
CA GLU A 399 12.76 27.64 -22.88
C GLU A 399 12.52 28.55 -21.66
N VAL A 400 13.33 29.58 -21.51
CA VAL A 400 13.29 30.50 -20.36
C VAL A 400 12.77 31.87 -20.80
N ASP A 401 11.77 32.38 -20.09
CA ASP A 401 11.17 33.69 -20.32
C ASP A 401 10.93 34.41 -18.99
N ASP A 402 11.69 35.48 -18.77
CA ASP A 402 11.64 36.30 -17.54
C ASP A 402 10.75 37.55 -17.70
N VAL A 403 10.12 37.75 -18.87
CA VAL A 403 9.47 39.03 -19.23
C VAL A 403 7.95 38.89 -19.32
N SER A 404 7.44 37.90 -20.05
CA SER A 404 6.02 37.85 -20.41
C SER A 404 5.07 37.73 -19.22
N LEU A 405 5.51 37.05 -18.16
CA LEU A 405 4.73 36.82 -16.94
C LEU A 405 5.42 37.34 -15.68
N TYR A 406 6.26 38.38 -15.82
CA TYR A 406 6.92 39.01 -14.67
C TYR A 406 5.89 39.37 -13.58
N PRO A 407 6.15 39.03 -12.29
CA PRO A 407 7.45 38.62 -11.72
C PRO A 407 7.77 37.12 -11.76
N TYR A 408 6.92 36.28 -12.34
CA TYR A 408 7.27 34.87 -12.53
C TYR A 408 8.35 34.74 -13.58
N ARG A 409 9.27 33.81 -13.33
CA ARG A 409 10.13 33.25 -14.36
C ARG A 409 9.43 32.04 -14.98
N LYS A 410 9.13 32.11 -16.28
CA LYS A 410 8.44 31.05 -17.02
C LYS A 410 9.47 30.11 -17.64
N LEU A 411 9.30 28.82 -17.40
CA LEU A 411 10.08 27.73 -18.00
C LEU A 411 9.14 26.83 -18.80
N THR A 412 9.38 26.65 -20.09
CA THR A 412 8.53 25.81 -20.95
C THR A 412 9.29 24.59 -21.45
N TYR A 413 8.80 23.41 -21.13
CA TYR A 413 9.27 22.13 -21.67
C TYR A 413 8.31 21.67 -22.76
N THR A 414 8.75 21.65 -24.01
CA THR A 414 7.93 21.20 -25.15
C THR A 414 8.29 19.77 -25.52
N ILE A 415 7.30 18.87 -25.52
CA ILE A 415 7.46 17.48 -25.97
C ILE A 415 6.77 17.36 -27.34
N PRO A 416 7.54 17.24 -28.43
CA PRO A 416 7.00 17.27 -29.79
C PRO A 416 5.90 16.22 -30.02
N GLY A 417 4.77 16.67 -30.57
CA GLY A 417 3.61 15.81 -30.87
C GLY A 417 2.86 15.27 -29.64
N VAL A 418 3.16 15.79 -28.44
CA VAL A 418 2.59 15.30 -27.17
C VAL A 418 1.93 16.41 -26.38
N GLY A 419 2.64 17.53 -26.15
CA GLY A 419 2.18 18.62 -25.30
C GLY A 419 3.34 19.40 -24.69
N SER A 420 3.04 20.21 -23.67
CA SER A 420 4.03 21.04 -23.00
C SER A 420 3.84 21.08 -21.48
N ILE A 421 4.90 21.44 -20.76
CA ILE A 421 4.88 21.72 -19.32
C ILE A 421 5.41 23.13 -19.10
N MET A 422 4.56 24.01 -18.57
CA MET A 422 4.91 25.37 -18.18
C MET A 422 5.13 25.41 -16.66
N HIS A 423 6.34 25.75 -16.23
CA HIS A 423 6.70 25.93 -14.82
C HIS A 423 6.93 27.42 -14.55
N LEU A 424 6.04 28.01 -13.75
CA LEU A 424 6.14 29.37 -13.27
C LEU A 424 6.86 29.35 -11.93
N VAL A 425 8.12 29.80 -11.95
CA VAL A 425 8.99 29.82 -10.79
C VAL A 425 8.71 31.07 -9.97
N ALA A 426 8.29 30.88 -8.71
CA ALA A 426 7.99 31.96 -7.80
C ALA A 426 9.26 32.54 -7.15
N ASN A 427 9.17 33.81 -6.78
CA ASN A 427 10.20 34.55 -6.08
C ASN A 427 9.64 35.20 -4.80
N ARG A 428 10.50 35.94 -4.10
CA ARG A 428 10.13 36.69 -2.91
C ARG A 428 8.93 37.62 -3.13
N GLU A 429 8.89 38.36 -4.23
CA GLU A 429 7.81 39.29 -4.53
C GLU A 429 6.45 38.58 -4.61
N ILE A 430 6.40 37.40 -5.22
CA ILE A 430 5.18 36.59 -5.31
C ILE A 430 4.80 36.01 -3.94
N ASN A 431 5.78 35.42 -3.24
CA ASN A 431 5.54 34.63 -2.04
C ASN A 431 5.09 35.48 -0.85
N THR A 432 5.70 36.65 -0.64
CA THR A 432 5.46 37.51 0.53
C THR A 432 4.27 38.46 0.36
N ARG A 433 3.57 38.44 -0.79
CA ARG A 433 2.40 39.29 -1.02
C ARG A 433 1.33 39.06 0.03
N ARG A 434 0.49 40.08 0.25
CA ARG A 434 -0.72 39.92 1.06
C ARG A 434 -1.55 38.79 0.47
N ASN A 435 -1.89 37.79 1.29
CA ASN A 435 -2.58 36.58 0.84
C ASN A 435 -1.80 35.77 -0.24
N GLY A 436 -0.48 35.94 -0.29
CA GLY A 436 0.43 35.17 -1.13
C GLY A 436 0.66 33.74 -0.63
N PRO A 437 1.49 32.96 -1.35
CA PRO A 437 1.92 31.62 -0.97
C PRO A 437 2.33 31.44 0.51
N ASP A 438 3.04 32.40 1.11
CA ASP A 438 3.47 32.32 2.51
C ASP A 438 2.26 32.23 3.45
N LYS A 439 1.29 33.14 3.28
CA LYS A 439 0.07 33.17 4.09
C LYS A 439 -0.84 31.98 3.77
N LEU A 440 -0.87 31.54 2.52
CA LEU A 440 -1.67 30.41 2.10
C LEU A 440 -1.19 29.10 2.76
N PHE A 441 0.13 28.91 2.88
CA PHE A 441 0.71 27.76 3.58
C PHE A 441 0.37 27.73 5.07
N GLU A 442 0.32 28.89 5.72
CA GLU A 442 -0.15 29.00 7.11
C GLU A 442 -1.63 28.63 7.22
N GLN A 443 -2.49 29.23 6.38
CA GLN A 443 -3.94 29.02 6.46
C GLN A 443 -4.36 27.58 6.17
N LEU A 444 -3.71 26.90 5.22
CA LEU A 444 -4.02 25.49 4.93
C LEU A 444 -3.77 24.55 6.12
N GLN A 445 -2.94 24.96 7.10
CA GLN A 445 -2.70 24.18 8.31
C GLN A 445 -3.73 24.46 9.41
N CYS A 446 -4.33 25.65 9.42
CA CYS A 446 -5.25 26.11 10.46
C CYS A 446 -6.72 25.81 10.15
N GLU A 447 -7.10 25.81 8.87
CA GLU A 447 -8.48 25.63 8.45
C GLU A 447 -8.92 24.16 8.50
N GLU A 448 -10.19 23.92 8.83
CA GLU A 448 -10.76 22.58 8.79
C GLU A 448 -11.09 22.16 7.34
N LEU A 449 -10.06 21.81 6.58
CA LEU A 449 -10.18 21.45 5.17
C LEU A 449 -10.91 20.12 4.95
N GLY A 450 -10.99 19.25 5.97
CA GLY A 450 -11.50 17.88 5.83
C GLY A 450 -10.51 16.92 5.14
N LEU A 451 -9.21 17.23 5.19
CA LEU A 451 -8.13 16.36 4.72
C LEU A 451 -8.19 15.00 5.43
N ARG A 452 -8.30 13.91 4.67
CA ARG A 452 -8.34 12.54 5.23
C ARG A 452 -7.66 11.52 4.33
N ARG A 453 -7.18 10.44 4.94
CA ARG A 453 -6.69 9.25 4.24
C ARG A 453 -7.87 8.34 3.90
N TYR A 454 -7.93 7.89 2.64
CA TYR A 454 -9.00 7.03 2.17
C TYR A 454 -8.60 5.56 2.22
N PRO A 455 -9.53 4.65 2.52
CA PRO A 455 -9.26 3.22 2.45
C PRO A 455 -8.95 2.82 0.99
N LEU A 456 -7.81 2.14 0.81
CA LEU A 456 -7.47 1.40 -0.40
C LEU A 456 -7.87 -0.07 -0.20
N ALA A 457 -8.02 -0.83 -1.29
CA ALA A 457 -8.42 -2.23 -1.21
C ALA A 457 -7.53 -3.09 -0.30
N GLN A 458 -6.26 -2.71 -0.10
CA GLN A 458 -5.25 -3.47 0.65
C GLN A 458 -4.39 -2.59 1.56
N SER A 459 -4.74 -1.33 1.76
CA SER A 459 -4.01 -0.40 2.63
C SER A 459 -4.91 0.80 2.94
N VAL A 460 -4.37 1.80 3.63
CA VAL A 460 -4.92 3.14 3.61
C VAL A 460 -4.05 3.97 2.66
N ASP A 461 -4.62 4.96 1.98
CA ASP A 461 -3.83 5.91 1.19
C ASP A 461 -2.74 6.52 2.08
N PRO A 462 -1.45 6.48 1.68
CA PRO A 462 -0.42 7.17 2.44
C PRO A 462 -0.70 8.67 2.59
N ASN A 463 -1.43 9.27 1.65
CA ASN A 463 -1.73 10.70 1.61
C ASN A 463 -3.07 11.08 2.21
N LYS A 464 -3.07 12.24 2.85
CA LYS A 464 -4.28 12.93 3.31
C LYS A 464 -4.72 13.84 2.18
N GLU A 465 -5.91 13.60 1.68
CA GLU A 465 -6.42 14.23 0.48
C GLU A 465 -7.78 14.91 0.74
N LEU A 466 -8.02 16.00 0.03
CA LEU A 466 -9.34 16.64 -0.11
C LEU A 466 -9.61 16.81 -1.61
N LYS A 467 -10.81 16.45 -2.04
CA LYS A 467 -11.32 16.76 -3.38
C LYS A 467 -12.47 17.74 -3.27
N GLN A 468 -12.38 18.84 -4.03
CA GLN A 468 -13.41 19.84 -4.17
C GLN A 468 -13.81 19.94 -5.65
N GLY A 469 -15.10 20.12 -5.94
CA GLY A 469 -15.59 20.28 -7.30
C GLY A 469 -16.15 19.00 -7.91
N MET A 470 -16.05 18.88 -9.22
CA MET A 470 -16.54 17.74 -9.99
C MET A 470 -15.93 16.43 -9.48
N PRO A 471 -16.74 15.41 -9.09
CA PRO A 471 -16.19 14.13 -8.71
C PRO A 471 -15.51 13.49 -9.92
N TYR A 472 -14.36 12.89 -9.65
CA TYR A 472 -13.60 12.19 -10.67
C TYR A 472 -12.89 10.97 -10.06
N LYS A 473 -12.83 9.88 -10.84
CA LYS A 473 -12.30 8.59 -10.40
C LYS A 473 -10.77 8.55 -10.45
N TYR A 474 -10.13 9.30 -9.58
CA TYR A 474 -8.72 9.13 -9.25
C TYR A 474 -8.57 8.01 -8.22
N VAL A 475 -8.01 6.85 -8.61
CA VAL A 475 -7.60 5.62 -7.84
C VAL A 475 -8.54 5.11 -6.71
N VAL A 476 -9.09 5.99 -5.87
CA VAL A 476 -10.11 5.79 -4.84
C VAL A 476 -11.33 6.69 -5.09
N SER A 477 -12.54 6.13 -5.00
CA SER A 477 -13.78 6.91 -5.03
C SER A 477 -13.85 7.75 -3.74
N VAL A 478 -13.52 9.03 -3.85
CA VAL A 478 -13.56 10.00 -2.75
C VAL A 478 -14.84 10.83 -2.92
N SER A 479 -15.61 11.03 -1.85
CA SER A 479 -16.72 11.98 -1.88
C SER A 479 -16.17 13.40 -2.10
N SER A 480 -16.48 14.00 -3.25
CA SER A 480 -16.11 15.38 -3.56
C SER A 480 -17.05 16.35 -2.84
N LYS A 481 -16.50 17.43 -2.25
CA LYS A 481 -17.29 18.54 -1.70
C LYS A 481 -17.58 19.58 -2.80
N SER A 482 -18.70 20.29 -2.70
CA SER A 482 -19.09 21.33 -3.67
C SER A 482 -18.25 22.59 -3.50
N PHE A 483 -17.83 23.27 -4.57
CA PHE A 483 -17.12 24.56 -4.44
C PHE A 483 -17.89 25.63 -3.65
N LYS A 484 -19.22 25.50 -3.49
CA LYS A 484 -20.04 26.36 -2.62
C LYS A 484 -19.63 26.29 -1.14
N GLU A 485 -19.00 25.20 -0.71
CA GLU A 485 -18.51 24.96 0.65
C GLU A 485 -17.00 25.22 0.79
N ALA A 486 -16.34 25.71 -0.26
CA ALA A 486 -14.90 25.90 -0.26
C ALA A 486 -14.49 27.07 0.64
N CYS A 487 -13.51 26.84 1.51
CA CYS A 487 -12.97 27.89 2.37
C CYS A 487 -12.04 28.85 1.59
N PRO A 488 -11.75 30.06 2.13
CA PRO A 488 -10.96 31.09 1.45
C PRO A 488 -9.60 30.64 0.90
N PRO A 489 -8.79 29.80 1.60
CA PRO A 489 -7.54 29.27 1.04
C PRO A 489 -7.72 28.46 -0.24
N ILE A 490 -8.78 27.66 -0.32
CA ILE A 490 -9.10 26.81 -1.48
C ILE A 490 -9.46 27.70 -2.67
N LEU A 491 -10.36 28.66 -2.48
CA LEU A 491 -10.78 29.59 -3.55
C LEU A 491 -9.61 30.43 -4.05
N ARG A 492 -8.73 30.88 -3.15
CA ARG A 492 -7.54 31.64 -3.53
C ARG A 492 -6.54 30.80 -4.33
N ALA A 493 -6.31 29.56 -3.94
CA ALA A 493 -5.48 28.65 -4.73
C ALA A 493 -6.10 28.39 -6.11
N MET A 494 -7.40 28.17 -6.15
CA MET A 494 -8.15 27.94 -7.39
C MET A 494 -8.07 29.13 -8.35
N GLY A 495 -8.14 30.37 -7.84
CA GLY A 495 -7.92 31.57 -8.64
C GLY A 495 -6.54 31.61 -9.31
N ARG A 496 -5.48 31.25 -8.56
CA ARG A 496 -4.11 31.17 -9.09
C ARG A 496 -3.95 30.08 -10.15
N LEU A 497 -4.51 28.92 -9.90
CA LEU A 497 -4.48 27.77 -10.80
C LEU A 497 -5.26 28.02 -12.09
N THR A 498 -6.41 28.69 -11.98
CA THR A 498 -7.22 29.12 -13.13
C THR A 498 -6.47 30.13 -13.98
N TRP A 499 -5.84 31.13 -13.36
CA TRP A 499 -4.99 32.09 -14.07
C TRP A 499 -3.83 31.40 -14.79
N ALA A 500 -3.08 30.52 -14.12
CA ALA A 500 -1.96 29.81 -14.71
C ALA A 500 -2.40 28.92 -15.89
N SER A 501 -3.54 28.23 -15.75
CA SER A 501 -4.13 27.40 -16.81
C SER A 501 -4.53 28.23 -18.03
N LYS A 502 -5.03 29.46 -17.81
CA LYS A 502 -5.35 30.41 -18.88
C LYS A 502 -4.09 30.88 -19.60
N GLN A 503 -3.02 31.20 -18.87
CA GLN A 503 -1.73 31.59 -19.50
C GLN A 503 -1.13 30.46 -20.33
N ALA A 504 -1.22 29.21 -19.86
CA ALA A 504 -0.74 28.06 -20.61
C ALA A 504 -1.51 27.86 -21.93
N HIS A 505 -2.84 28.04 -21.91
CA HIS A 505 -3.67 27.97 -23.12
C HIS A 505 -3.37 29.10 -24.10
N LEU A 506 -3.23 30.34 -23.62
CA LEU A 506 -2.86 31.47 -24.46
C LEU A 506 -1.52 31.23 -25.18
N ALA A 507 -0.56 30.60 -24.49
CA ALA A 507 0.72 30.21 -25.10
C ALA A 507 0.58 29.05 -26.10
N ALA A 508 -0.35 28.13 -25.90
CA ALA A 508 -0.57 26.96 -26.77
C ALA A 508 -1.48 27.25 -27.98
N GLY A 509 -2.32 28.30 -27.92
CA GLY A 509 -3.31 28.60 -28.95
C GLY A 509 -4.60 27.78 -28.86
N ASP A 510 -4.81 27.06 -27.74
CA ASP A 510 -5.94 26.16 -27.53
C ASP A 510 -7.16 26.85 -26.87
N THR A 511 -8.34 26.24 -26.95
CA THR A 511 -9.54 26.71 -26.25
C THR A 511 -9.40 26.53 -24.74
N PHE A 512 -9.40 27.63 -23.99
CA PHE A 512 -9.32 27.59 -22.54
C PHE A 512 -10.55 26.93 -21.91
N LEU A 513 -10.31 25.80 -21.22
CA LEU A 513 -11.29 25.13 -20.38
C LEU A 513 -11.00 25.44 -18.90
N PRO A 514 -11.90 26.18 -18.21
CA PRO A 514 -11.66 26.57 -16.82
C PRO A 514 -11.71 25.33 -15.91
N PRO A 515 -10.77 25.15 -14.98
CA PRO A 515 -10.79 24.01 -14.07
C PRO A 515 -12.09 23.96 -13.25
N ASN A 516 -12.62 22.76 -13.02
CA ASN A 516 -13.86 22.50 -12.28
C ASN A 516 -13.69 21.41 -11.21
N GLU A 517 -12.45 21.01 -10.94
CA GLU A 517 -12.03 20.11 -9.85
C GLU A 517 -10.73 20.63 -9.24
N MET A 518 -10.57 20.44 -7.94
CA MET A 518 -9.31 20.66 -7.24
C MET A 518 -9.04 19.55 -6.22
N LEU A 519 -7.87 18.93 -6.38
CA LEU A 519 -7.29 17.97 -5.45
C LEU A 519 -6.23 18.66 -4.59
N LEU A 520 -6.45 18.68 -3.28
CA LEU A 520 -5.45 19.10 -2.30
C LEU A 520 -4.81 17.86 -1.65
N LEU A 521 -3.49 17.81 -1.66
CA LEU A 521 -2.66 16.79 -1.02
C LEU A 521 -1.78 17.42 0.05
N GLY A 522 -1.86 16.92 1.28
CA GLY A 522 -0.94 17.26 2.37
C GLY A 522 0.12 16.17 2.57
N TYR A 523 1.38 16.50 2.30
CA TYR A 523 2.54 15.63 2.46
C TYR A 523 3.23 15.90 3.80
N LEU A 524 3.30 14.89 4.66
CA LEU A 524 4.08 14.93 5.91
C LEU A 524 5.48 14.29 5.68
N GLU A 525 6.28 14.14 6.73
CA GLU A 525 7.66 13.61 6.64
C GLU A 525 7.74 12.19 6.03
N ASP A 526 8.54 12.00 4.97
CA ASP A 526 8.67 10.76 4.17
C ASP A 526 7.47 10.41 3.26
N MET A 527 6.41 11.22 3.19
CA MET A 527 5.30 10.98 2.26
C MET A 527 5.72 11.29 0.84
N ARG A 528 5.28 10.48 -0.12
CA ARG A 528 5.61 10.66 -1.54
C ARG A 528 4.57 9.98 -2.40
N ILE A 529 4.44 10.48 -3.63
CA ILE A 529 3.72 9.78 -4.70
C ILE A 529 4.75 9.29 -5.72
N GLY A 530 4.69 7.99 -5.99
CA GLY A 530 5.54 7.36 -7.01
C GLY A 530 5.17 7.81 -8.42
N TYR A 531 5.67 7.10 -9.42
CA TYR A 531 5.24 7.34 -10.79
C TYR A 531 3.75 7.06 -10.95
N HIS A 532 3.02 8.06 -11.41
CA HIS A 532 1.59 8.02 -11.70
C HIS A 532 1.27 8.90 -12.91
N ASP A 533 0.05 8.82 -13.41
CA ASP A 533 -0.40 9.62 -14.53
C ASP A 533 -1.85 10.05 -14.33
N ASP A 534 -2.22 11.12 -15.02
CA ASP A 534 -3.59 11.63 -15.11
C ASP A 534 -4.21 11.25 -16.48
N GLY A 535 -3.90 10.07 -17.01
CA GLY A 535 -4.25 9.65 -18.38
C GLY A 535 -5.67 9.14 -18.55
N GLU A 536 -6.60 9.54 -17.69
CA GLU A 536 -7.97 9.05 -17.71
C GLU A 536 -8.87 9.82 -18.66
N SER A 537 -9.78 9.09 -19.32
CA SER A 537 -10.53 9.61 -20.48
C SER A 537 -11.45 10.80 -20.17
N SER A 538 -11.85 10.95 -18.90
CA SER A 538 -12.73 12.05 -18.45
C SER A 538 -11.98 13.31 -18.06
N LEU A 539 -10.64 13.32 -18.11
CA LEU A 539 -9.85 14.51 -17.87
C LEU A 539 -9.68 15.33 -19.15
N GLY A 540 -9.70 16.65 -18.98
CA GLY A 540 -9.33 17.61 -20.00
C GLY A 540 -7.82 17.69 -20.22
N PRO A 541 -7.37 18.45 -21.23
CA PRO A 541 -5.97 18.50 -21.64
C PRO A 541 -5.05 19.19 -20.63
N THR A 542 -5.60 19.95 -19.67
CA THR A 542 -4.82 20.83 -18.79
C THR A 542 -4.95 20.47 -17.33
N ILE A 543 -3.80 20.36 -16.68
CA ILE A 543 -3.64 20.11 -15.25
C ILE A 543 -2.71 21.17 -14.71
N SER A 544 -3.12 21.87 -13.66
CA SER A 544 -2.31 22.89 -13.01
C SER A 544 -2.09 22.54 -11.55
N THR A 545 -0.87 22.69 -11.05
CA THR A 545 -0.50 22.38 -9.67
C THR A 545 0.22 23.54 -9.02
N LEU A 546 -0.21 23.93 -7.82
CA LEU A 546 0.43 24.88 -6.93
C LEU A 546 1.18 24.12 -5.84
N SER A 547 2.44 24.48 -5.64
CA SER A 547 3.33 23.88 -4.64
C SER A 547 3.55 24.82 -3.46
N LEU A 548 3.32 24.34 -2.23
CA LEU A 548 3.53 25.13 -1.02
C LEU A 548 4.30 24.35 0.03
N GLY A 549 5.37 24.93 0.57
CA GLY A 549 6.14 24.40 1.68
C GLY A 549 7.47 23.81 1.22
N ALA A 550 7.79 22.60 1.65
CA ALA A 550 9.05 21.95 1.31
C ALA A 550 9.27 21.82 -0.20
N LYS A 551 10.51 22.02 -0.62
CA LYS A 551 10.99 21.77 -1.98
C LYS A 551 10.77 20.31 -2.39
N SER A 552 10.56 20.10 -3.68
CA SER A 552 10.38 18.76 -4.27
C SER A 552 11.05 18.64 -5.63
N THR A 553 11.50 17.43 -5.96
CA THR A 553 11.94 17.09 -7.32
C THR A 553 10.81 16.38 -8.06
N MET A 554 10.37 16.96 -9.18
CA MET A 554 9.44 16.32 -10.11
C MET A 554 10.21 15.70 -11.27
N LEU A 555 9.91 14.44 -11.56
CA LEU A 555 10.49 13.67 -12.66
C LEU A 555 9.39 13.23 -13.61
N VAL A 556 9.60 13.40 -14.92
CA VAL A 556 8.66 12.98 -15.97
C VAL A 556 9.34 11.97 -16.87
N ARG A 557 8.65 10.87 -17.18
CA ARG A 557 9.16 9.80 -18.06
C ARG A 557 8.05 9.21 -18.93
N MET A 558 8.44 8.60 -20.04
CA MET A 558 7.51 7.88 -20.90
C MET A 558 7.02 6.59 -20.22
N LYS A 559 5.72 6.29 -20.29
CA LYS A 559 5.20 5.05 -19.69
C LYS A 559 5.79 3.82 -20.38
N TYR A 560 6.00 2.76 -19.59
CA TYR A 560 6.59 1.48 -20.03
C TYR A 560 6.09 1.03 -21.42
N LYS A 561 4.77 1.03 -21.59
CA LYS A 561 4.14 0.45 -22.79
C LYS A 561 4.45 1.22 -24.06
N TYR A 562 4.55 2.56 -24.00
CA TYR A 562 4.89 3.38 -25.16
C TYR A 562 6.40 3.42 -25.40
N TYR A 563 7.18 3.42 -24.32
CA TYR A 563 8.63 3.31 -24.39
C TYR A 563 9.06 2.03 -25.11
N HIS A 564 8.50 0.89 -24.76
CA HIS A 564 8.83 -0.39 -25.38
C HIS A 564 8.00 -0.72 -26.64
N GLY A 565 6.84 -0.08 -26.83
CA GLY A 565 5.89 -0.39 -27.91
C GLY A 565 5.01 -1.61 -27.64
N TYR A 566 5.04 -2.15 -26.42
CA TYR A 566 4.23 -3.30 -26.02
C TYR A 566 3.92 -3.27 -24.51
N SER A 567 2.84 -3.92 -24.10
CA SER A 567 2.45 -4.05 -22.68
C SER A 567 3.41 -4.95 -21.89
N ARG A 568 3.41 -4.89 -20.56
CA ARG A 568 4.22 -5.82 -19.73
C ARG A 568 3.91 -7.30 -19.99
N ALA A 569 2.69 -7.61 -20.42
CA ALA A 569 2.28 -8.94 -20.88
C ALA A 569 2.78 -9.28 -22.30
N LYS A 570 3.67 -8.47 -22.86
CA LYS A 570 4.27 -8.58 -24.20
C LYS A 570 3.27 -8.53 -25.35
N LYS A 571 2.06 -8.02 -25.10
CA LYS A 571 1.06 -7.74 -26.14
C LYS A 571 1.37 -6.41 -26.83
N LEU A 572 1.42 -6.41 -28.16
CA LEU A 572 1.62 -5.19 -28.95
C LEU A 572 0.50 -4.18 -28.68
N LEU A 573 0.85 -2.90 -28.80
CA LEU A 573 -0.13 -1.82 -28.76
C LEU A 573 -0.84 -1.70 -30.10
N GLU A 574 -2.16 -1.52 -30.03
CA GLU A 574 -3.03 -1.21 -31.17
C GLU A 574 -2.65 0.13 -31.80
N GLU A 575 -2.61 1.17 -30.97
CA GLU A 575 -2.00 2.46 -31.29
C GLU A 575 -0.54 2.50 -30.80
N ASP A 576 0.40 2.41 -31.74
CA ASP A 576 1.81 2.71 -31.48
C ASP A 576 2.14 4.12 -31.98
N PRO A 577 2.26 5.13 -31.08
CA PRO A 577 2.53 6.51 -31.45
C PRO A 577 3.99 6.75 -31.85
N VAL A 578 4.91 5.81 -31.55
CA VAL A 578 6.36 5.93 -31.85
C VAL A 578 6.94 7.31 -31.50
N LEU A 579 6.95 7.61 -30.20
CA LEU A 579 7.39 8.92 -29.70
C LEU A 579 8.91 9.05 -29.69
N PRO A 580 9.48 10.25 -29.91
CA PRO A 580 10.91 10.50 -29.74
C PRO A 580 11.42 10.02 -28.37
N GLY A 581 12.60 9.37 -28.36
CA GLY A 581 13.20 8.81 -27.15
C GLY A 581 12.62 7.45 -26.71
N CYS A 582 11.66 6.87 -27.43
CA CYS A 582 11.24 5.49 -27.16
C CYS A 582 12.33 4.47 -27.54
N LYS A 583 12.25 3.26 -26.96
CA LYS A 583 13.20 2.19 -27.26
C LYS A 583 13.11 1.82 -28.74
N ASN A 584 14.27 1.74 -29.40
CA ASN A 584 14.40 1.49 -30.84
C ASN A 584 13.64 2.51 -31.72
N TYR A 585 13.63 3.79 -31.31
CA TYR A 585 12.87 4.85 -31.97
C TYR A 585 13.07 4.91 -33.49
N LEU A 586 14.31 4.94 -34.00
CA LEU A 586 14.60 5.05 -35.44
C LEU A 586 13.95 3.92 -36.25
N ARG A 587 14.21 2.67 -35.85
CA ARG A 587 13.62 1.47 -36.48
C ARG A 587 12.09 1.49 -36.43
N ARG A 588 11.51 1.81 -35.27
CA ARG A 588 10.04 1.86 -35.13
C ARG A 588 9.43 2.97 -35.97
N ARG A 589 10.13 4.09 -36.13
CA ARG A 589 9.68 5.21 -36.97
C ARG A 589 9.68 4.83 -38.44
N GLU A 590 10.71 4.13 -38.90
CA GLU A 590 10.78 3.59 -40.27
C GLU A 590 9.66 2.57 -40.53
N LEU A 591 9.46 1.62 -39.61
CA LEU A 591 8.34 0.66 -39.72
C LEU A 591 6.99 1.39 -39.76
N LYS A 592 6.80 2.40 -38.92
CA LYS A 592 5.56 3.19 -38.90
C LYS A 592 5.36 3.96 -40.21
N ALA A 593 6.43 4.53 -40.75
CA ALA A 593 6.39 5.22 -42.04
C ALA A 593 6.02 4.26 -43.17
N GLY A 594 6.58 3.05 -43.19
CA GLY A 594 6.22 2.01 -44.15
C GLY A 594 4.76 1.58 -44.07
N LEU A 595 4.19 1.49 -42.85
CA LEU A 595 2.77 1.22 -42.67
C LEU A 595 1.90 2.36 -43.21
N LEU A 596 2.31 3.62 -42.99
CA LEU A 596 1.58 4.81 -43.45
C LEU A 596 1.69 5.02 -44.96
N SER A 597 2.80 4.63 -45.58
CA SER A 597 2.97 4.68 -47.04
C SER A 597 2.35 3.48 -47.77
N GLY A 598 1.89 2.47 -47.02
CA GLY A 598 1.34 1.23 -47.59
C GLY A 598 2.39 0.25 -48.11
N SER A 599 3.70 0.51 -47.88
CA SER A 599 4.77 -0.42 -48.30
C SER A 599 4.81 -1.71 -47.47
N ILE A 600 4.23 -1.68 -46.27
CA ILE A 600 3.95 -2.87 -45.46
C ILE A 600 2.50 -2.79 -44.97
N ASP A 601 1.82 -3.93 -44.94
CA ASP A 601 0.49 -4.02 -44.38
C ASP A 601 0.53 -4.11 -42.84
N ARG A 602 -0.65 -4.17 -42.22
CA ARG A 602 -0.74 -4.20 -40.76
C ARG A 602 -0.16 -5.48 -40.16
N GLU A 603 -0.31 -6.61 -40.85
CA GLU A 603 0.20 -7.90 -40.39
C GLU A 603 1.74 -7.92 -40.42
N GLY A 604 2.34 -7.47 -41.51
CA GLY A 604 3.79 -7.32 -41.67
C GLY A 604 4.38 -6.31 -40.67
N TYR A 605 3.70 -5.20 -40.43
CA TYR A 605 4.10 -4.25 -39.39
C TYR A 605 4.16 -4.90 -37.99
N ASP A 606 3.12 -5.65 -37.62
CA ASP A 606 3.05 -6.30 -36.32
C ASP A 606 4.01 -7.51 -36.21
N GLU A 607 4.31 -8.20 -37.31
CA GLU A 607 5.35 -9.24 -37.36
C GLU A 607 6.74 -8.67 -37.12
N LEU A 608 7.13 -7.62 -37.85
CA LEU A 608 8.43 -6.96 -37.70
C LEU A 608 8.64 -6.37 -36.29
N ARG A 609 7.56 -5.95 -35.63
CA ARG A 609 7.58 -5.54 -34.21
C ARG A 609 7.80 -6.73 -33.26
N ARG A 610 7.22 -7.90 -33.56
CA ARG A 610 7.42 -9.14 -32.78
C ARG A 610 8.83 -9.69 -32.91
N GLU A 611 9.43 -9.63 -34.10
CA GLU A 611 10.82 -10.05 -34.29
C GLU A 611 11.81 -9.27 -33.42
N GLY A 612 11.62 -7.94 -33.33
CA GLY A 612 12.40 -7.08 -32.44
C GLY A 612 12.24 -7.41 -30.95
N LEU A 613 11.16 -8.09 -30.56
CA LEU A 613 10.94 -8.60 -29.20
C LEU A 613 11.73 -9.90 -28.95
N LEU A 614 11.77 -10.78 -29.94
CA LEU A 614 12.40 -12.10 -29.86
C LEU A 614 13.93 -12.01 -29.88
N SER A 615 14.50 -11.09 -30.66
CA SER A 615 15.95 -10.87 -30.69
C SER A 615 16.54 -10.42 -29.34
N MET A 616 15.75 -9.75 -28.49
CA MET A 616 16.15 -9.36 -27.13
C MET A 616 16.21 -10.52 -26.13
N LYS A 617 15.69 -11.72 -26.46
CA LYS A 617 15.79 -12.89 -25.56
C LYS A 617 17.19 -13.54 -25.57
N LYS A 618 18.00 -13.29 -26.60
CA LYS A 618 19.27 -14.03 -26.82
C LYS A 618 20.52 -13.36 -26.23
N GLY A 619 20.44 -12.16 -25.67
CA GLY A 619 21.59 -11.48 -25.08
C GLY A 619 21.30 -10.89 -23.70
N GLY A 620 21.72 -11.60 -22.64
CA GLY A 620 22.06 -11.11 -21.29
C GLY A 620 21.06 -10.25 -20.51
N THR A 621 20.66 -10.74 -19.32
CA THR A 621 20.27 -10.08 -18.02
C THR A 621 19.62 -8.68 -17.95
N GLY A 622 19.31 -7.99 -19.05
CA GLY A 622 18.66 -6.70 -19.10
C GLY A 622 17.14 -6.86 -19.15
N GLY A 623 16.53 -7.26 -18.03
CA GLY A 623 15.08 -7.19 -17.85
C GLY A 623 14.61 -5.79 -18.26
N GLY A 624 13.66 -5.71 -19.20
CA GLY A 624 13.25 -4.45 -19.84
C GLY A 624 12.88 -3.38 -18.81
N GLY A 625 13.84 -2.50 -18.51
CA GLY A 625 13.69 -1.46 -17.50
C GLY A 625 12.64 -0.42 -17.88
N GLU A 626 12.27 0.41 -16.91
CA GLU A 626 11.45 1.59 -17.17
C GLU A 626 12.18 2.58 -18.07
N ALA A 627 11.44 3.50 -18.69
CA ALA A 627 12.06 4.62 -19.38
C ALA A 627 12.88 5.45 -18.38
N THR A 628 14.03 5.97 -18.80
CA THR A 628 14.74 6.98 -18.05
C THR A 628 13.94 8.28 -18.03
N PRO A 629 13.88 9.02 -16.91
CA PRO A 629 13.21 10.30 -16.88
C PRO A 629 13.85 11.28 -17.86
N CYS A 630 13.03 11.99 -18.63
CA CYS A 630 13.46 12.93 -19.66
C CYS A 630 13.40 14.38 -19.18
N ILE A 631 12.55 14.69 -18.20
CA ILE A 631 12.47 16.00 -17.56
C ILE A 631 12.70 15.81 -16.06
N LYS A 632 13.52 16.69 -15.50
CA LYS A 632 13.72 16.87 -14.07
C LYS A 632 13.54 18.34 -13.76
N MET A 633 12.63 18.66 -12.86
CA MET A 633 12.43 20.03 -12.38
C MET A 633 12.35 20.05 -10.86
N GLU A 634 12.79 21.17 -10.29
CA GLU A 634 12.66 21.45 -8.88
C GLU A 634 11.45 22.35 -8.68
N VAL A 635 10.48 21.90 -7.88
CA VAL A 635 9.25 22.62 -7.59
C VAL A 635 9.34 23.15 -6.16
N ASN A 636 9.34 24.47 -6.02
CA ASN A 636 9.56 25.18 -4.78
C ASN A 636 8.25 25.73 -4.19
N HIS A 637 8.36 26.36 -3.00
CA HIS A 637 7.24 27.10 -2.41
C HIS A 637 6.80 28.26 -3.32
N GLY A 638 5.51 28.28 -3.66
CA GLY A 638 4.85 29.27 -4.51
C GLY A 638 4.85 28.94 -6.00
N ASP A 639 5.60 27.92 -6.43
CA ASP A 639 5.69 27.55 -7.84
C ASP A 639 4.37 26.98 -8.36
N LEU A 640 4.08 27.30 -9.62
CA LEU A 640 2.96 26.74 -10.37
C LEU A 640 3.50 25.89 -11.52
N VAL A 641 2.96 24.69 -11.72
CA VAL A 641 3.30 23.81 -12.85
C VAL A 641 2.01 23.52 -13.61
N VAL A 642 2.00 23.79 -14.91
CA VAL A 642 0.86 23.53 -15.80
C VAL A 642 1.28 22.56 -16.89
N MET A 643 0.62 21.41 -16.94
CA MET A 643 0.79 20.38 -17.95
C MET A 643 -0.36 20.51 -18.96
N THR A 644 -0.03 20.71 -20.24
CA THR A 644 -1.02 20.90 -21.32
C THR A 644 -0.83 19.84 -22.41
N GLY A 645 -1.94 19.26 -22.85
CA GLY A 645 -2.03 18.28 -23.94
C GLY A 645 -2.43 16.90 -23.44
N GLU A 646 -3.50 16.33 -24.01
CA GLU A 646 -3.98 14.98 -23.65
C GLU A 646 -2.91 13.89 -23.90
N GLY A 647 -2.04 14.10 -24.90
CA GLY A 647 -0.93 13.22 -25.20
C GLY A 647 0.05 13.09 -24.01
N LEU A 648 0.31 14.17 -23.29
CA LEU A 648 1.21 14.16 -22.14
C LEU A 648 0.68 13.22 -21.05
N GLN A 649 -0.59 13.35 -20.72
CA GLN A 649 -1.30 12.52 -19.75
C GLN A 649 -1.42 11.07 -20.22
N LYS A 650 -1.68 10.85 -21.52
CA LYS A 650 -1.83 9.51 -22.12
C LYS A 650 -0.50 8.76 -22.15
N PHE A 651 0.60 9.41 -22.53
CA PHE A 651 1.87 8.77 -22.88
C PHE A 651 2.97 8.84 -21.82
N PHE A 652 2.93 9.82 -20.92
CA PHE A 652 3.93 10.04 -19.88
C PHE A 652 3.34 9.86 -18.49
N GLU A 653 4.22 9.52 -17.54
CA GLU A 653 3.93 9.44 -16.12
C GLU A 653 4.97 10.28 -15.37
N HIS A 654 4.61 10.75 -14.19
CA HIS A 654 5.45 11.62 -13.39
C HIS A 654 5.48 11.18 -11.92
N SER A 655 6.55 11.56 -11.22
CA SER A 655 6.69 11.34 -9.79
C SER A 655 7.18 12.60 -9.11
N VAL A 656 6.79 12.80 -7.86
CA VAL A 656 7.23 13.93 -7.04
C VAL A 656 7.89 13.41 -5.78
N ILE A 657 9.15 13.80 -5.58
CA ILE A 657 10.00 13.39 -4.47
C ILE A 657 10.21 14.61 -3.57
N PRO A 658 9.48 14.74 -2.45
CA PRO A 658 9.63 15.88 -1.54
C PRO A 658 10.82 15.72 -0.60
N ASP A 659 11.33 16.85 -0.09
CA ASP A 659 12.46 16.92 0.85
C ASP A 659 12.12 16.48 2.29
N LYS A 660 11.21 15.50 2.44
CA LYS A 660 10.78 14.89 3.71
C LYS A 660 10.28 15.89 4.78
N ARG A 661 9.82 17.08 4.39
CA ARG A 661 9.20 18.07 5.28
C ARG A 661 7.77 18.37 4.81
N LEU A 662 6.99 19.10 5.62
CA LEU A 662 5.60 19.41 5.31
C LEU A 662 5.49 20.18 3.98
N ARG A 663 4.60 19.71 3.11
CA ARG A 663 4.26 20.35 1.84
C ARG A 663 2.78 20.14 1.52
N PHE A 664 2.18 21.11 0.84
CA PHE A 664 0.89 20.96 0.18
C PHE A 664 1.06 21.04 -1.33
N ALA A 665 0.31 20.21 -2.05
CA ALA A 665 0.12 20.34 -3.50
C ALA A 665 -1.37 20.51 -3.78
N LEU A 666 -1.73 21.57 -4.49
CA LEU A 666 -3.11 21.84 -4.92
C LEU A 666 -3.16 21.70 -6.43
N THR A 667 -3.87 20.71 -6.93
CA THR A 667 -3.94 20.38 -8.35
C THR A 667 -5.35 20.63 -8.86
N ALA A 668 -5.51 21.55 -9.81
CA ALA A 668 -6.77 21.82 -10.46
C ALA A 668 -6.81 21.19 -11.85
N ARG A 669 -7.97 20.63 -12.18
CA ARG A 669 -8.23 19.92 -13.44
C ARG A 669 -9.55 20.36 -14.05
N TYR A 670 -9.69 20.17 -15.36
CA TYR A 670 -10.99 20.15 -16.01
C TYR A 670 -11.48 18.71 -16.16
N ILE A 671 -12.65 18.42 -15.58
CA ILE A 671 -13.38 17.18 -15.74
C ILE A 671 -14.43 17.38 -16.82
N LYS A 672 -14.40 16.52 -17.83
CA LYS A 672 -15.33 16.50 -18.95
C LYS A 672 -16.76 16.18 -18.47
N PRO A 673 -17.74 17.09 -18.62
CA PRO A 673 -19.09 16.93 -18.08
C PRO A 673 -19.82 15.65 -18.53
N GLU A 674 -19.55 15.18 -19.74
CA GLU A 674 -20.19 14.00 -20.33
C GLU A 674 -19.88 12.68 -19.59
N PHE A 675 -18.91 12.70 -18.67
CA PHE A 675 -18.55 11.54 -17.83
C PHE A 675 -19.10 11.61 -16.40
N VAL A 676 -19.90 12.63 -16.07
CA VAL A 676 -20.42 12.84 -14.72
C VAL A 676 -21.95 12.95 -14.70
N GLY A 677 -22.59 12.41 -13.65
CA GLY A 677 -24.03 12.53 -13.47
C GLY A 677 -24.45 13.99 -13.25
N VAL A 678 -25.65 14.35 -13.74
CA VAL A 678 -26.16 15.73 -13.76
C VAL A 678 -26.16 16.38 -12.37
N GLU A 679 -26.56 15.66 -11.33
CA GLU A 679 -26.59 16.16 -9.94
C GLU A 679 -25.19 16.49 -9.39
N GLU A 680 -24.18 15.77 -9.84
CA GLU A 680 -22.79 15.95 -9.40
C GLU A 680 -22.10 17.10 -10.16
N MET A 681 -22.62 17.52 -11.32
CA MET A 681 -22.10 18.66 -12.09
C MET A 681 -22.14 19.98 -11.31
N GLU A 682 -23.19 20.19 -10.51
CA GLU A 682 -23.34 21.39 -9.69
C GLU A 682 -22.22 21.55 -8.66
N LYS A 683 -21.53 20.46 -8.27
CA LYS A 683 -20.39 20.54 -7.34
C LYS A 683 -19.20 21.27 -7.94
N GLY A 684 -18.97 21.14 -9.25
CA GLY A 684 -17.88 21.79 -9.98
C GLY A 684 -18.22 23.18 -10.50
N ARG A 685 -19.46 23.64 -10.34
CA ARG A 685 -19.86 24.98 -10.76
C ARG A 685 -19.18 26.01 -9.85
N LEU A 686 -18.28 26.79 -10.43
CA LEU A 686 -17.50 27.80 -9.73
C LEU A 686 -17.58 29.13 -10.48
N ASP A 687 -18.18 30.13 -9.84
CA ASP A 687 -18.05 31.52 -10.22
C ASP A 687 -16.98 32.16 -9.33
N LEU A 688 -15.76 32.26 -9.85
CA LEU A 688 -14.64 32.90 -9.16
C LEU A 688 -14.90 34.41 -9.15
N GLY A 689 -15.59 34.87 -8.10
CA GLY A 689 -15.83 36.29 -7.86
C GLY A 689 -14.52 37.12 -7.90
N ARG A 690 -14.65 38.42 -8.13
CA ARG A 690 -13.50 39.34 -8.29
C ARG A 690 -12.50 39.29 -7.14
N GLU A 691 -12.95 38.93 -5.95
CA GLU A 691 -12.16 38.78 -4.73
C GLU A 691 -11.14 37.63 -4.79
N TRP A 692 -11.40 36.58 -5.58
CA TRP A 692 -10.52 35.40 -5.74
C TRP A 692 -9.74 35.43 -7.05
N ALA A 693 -10.00 36.43 -7.91
CA ALA A 693 -9.30 36.59 -9.17
C ALA A 693 -7.80 36.83 -8.92
N TYR A 694 -6.96 36.15 -9.70
CA TYR A 694 -5.52 36.36 -9.70
C TYR A 694 -5.07 36.79 -11.09
N ASP A 695 -4.17 37.76 -11.15
CA ASP A 695 -3.66 38.37 -12.38
C ASP A 695 -2.16 38.08 -12.63
N GLY A 696 -1.51 37.36 -11.72
CA GLY A 696 -0.05 37.13 -11.76
C GLY A 696 0.75 38.16 -10.97
N LYS A 697 0.13 39.25 -10.50
CA LYS A 697 0.78 40.39 -9.87
C LYS A 697 0.32 40.65 -8.43
#